data_AF-A0A3L7RXU8-F1
#
_entry.id   AF-A0A3L7RXU8-F1
#
_cell.length_a   1.000
_cell.length_b   1.000
_cell.length_c   1.000
_cell.angle_alpha   90.00
_cell.angle_beta   90.00
_cell.angle_gamma   90.00
#
_symmetry.space_group_name_H-M   'P 1'
#
loop_
_entity.id
_entity.type
_entity.pdbx_description
1 polymer ?
#
loop_
_entity_poly.entity_id
_entity_poly.type
_entity_poly.pdbx_seq_one_letter_code
_entity_poly.pdbx_strand_id
1 'polypeptide(L)'
;MASNQDLLDGNEYISAREEALFARDVDGQLIRRADASLTDLELDVRITIDGQAMVVKKAVPMRSSQGVVLVNDRGEVIPRPTTIYDAVTRMYVRSVQDINPVPVLCHREHLQPVGVCRVCMVEIQEQRKSGRVKKDLVSACTYHVKEGMVITTLASTENPKTVEVLKDSVGVIVELLASEHLSQQDRESLVDSPNRYEPNELKKLVHRFVPDPVQLRYPPSELAGKRGVDPSSEIISVDHDACILCQRCTRACNEIKHNDVMARDGKGYPTKIAFDTNLPMLESSCVSCGECVISCPTDALQFRPLVIEKQIAKLSDDLHLDTSQSGDPSTEVLSPEQMLDIPIFTGIPYKFLQFNGGACVRRILQPGDVLCKEGEYGSTAFLIQRGKFEIQISRSGVKKSNKSSERKGFFNRIFTSGSKGIATLATGSDTSNPKGESRLFRGPEDVILGEMACLNRSPRSATVVAVEESEVIEIGSNVLYMLQRNSASLKLLNEAYRRHALNSNLSRTPLCRSLKPMELDRLAQGVELISVEPGQPIFKEGELGDEVYMIRLGYVKFSRLQGMRDQVLTYMGPPNIEGEVGVFGEVAVLSKLYESELADELQALNFAPGIRTSSCTALDHVELVRIPGSIIRELTEANSEFRKTLLDRAETLLRRDATRDVSENTLKANFVTQGLYNAQSLLVLDLESCTRCDECSKACADAHDGQTRLVREGLRFENFLVATSCRSCTDPYCLVGCPVNAIFREGDKEIVIEDHCIGCGQCATNCPYGNITMYGHQDGYRQEGNQKIPVVRQRATTCDQCKSIGGTPRCVYACPHEAAYRMSGEQLTTMVSERNN
;
A
#
# COMPACT_ATOMS: atom_id res chain seq x y z
N MET A 1 -31.56 22.46 13.93
CA MET A 1 -32.65 21.47 13.83
C MET A 1 -31.98 20.11 13.76
N ALA A 2 -32.22 19.26 14.77
CA ALA A 2 -31.60 17.95 14.89
C ALA A 2 -32.03 17.05 13.72
N SER A 3 -31.08 16.54 12.95
CA SER A 3 -31.32 15.46 11.99
C SER A 3 -31.04 14.14 12.68
N ASN A 4 -32.12 13.41 12.95
CA ASN A 4 -32.10 12.02 13.39
C ASN A 4 -31.21 11.18 12.46
N GLN A 5 -30.11 10.64 12.99
CA GLN A 5 -29.22 9.69 12.29
C GLN A 5 -29.83 8.28 12.19
N ASP A 6 -30.89 7.99 12.93
CA ASP A 6 -31.49 6.65 13.03
C ASP A 6 -32.46 6.28 11.89
N LEU A 7 -32.56 7.09 10.84
CA LEU A 7 -33.50 6.87 9.72
C LEU A 7 -32.85 6.42 8.40
N LEU A 8 -31.53 6.18 8.39
CA LEU A 8 -30.82 5.63 7.21
C LEU A 8 -30.55 4.12 7.28
N ASP A 9 -30.85 3.45 8.39
CA ASP A 9 -30.59 2.00 8.58
C ASP A 9 -31.65 1.08 7.92
N GLY A 10 -32.39 1.57 6.92
CA GLY A 10 -33.49 0.86 6.26
C GLY A 10 -33.14 0.11 4.98
N ASN A 11 -31.88 0.13 4.54
CA ASN A 11 -31.40 -0.59 3.36
C ASN A 11 -30.21 -1.45 3.76
N GLU A 12 -30.45 -2.49 4.57
CA GLU A 12 -29.48 -3.57 4.77
C GLU A 12 -29.32 -4.29 3.42
N TYR A 13 -28.42 -3.77 2.58
CA TYR A 13 -27.75 -4.58 1.58
C TYR A 13 -27.13 -5.76 2.34
N ILE A 14 -27.67 -6.97 2.13
CA ILE A 14 -27.01 -8.20 2.58
C ILE A 14 -25.62 -8.15 1.97
N SER A 15 -24.60 -7.95 2.81
CA SER A 15 -23.23 -7.84 2.32
C SER A 15 -22.84 -9.13 1.60
N ALA A 16 -21.91 -9.07 0.64
CA ALA A 16 -21.41 -10.28 -0.03
C ALA A 16 -20.91 -11.35 0.98
N ARG A 17 -20.47 -10.91 2.16
CA ARG A 17 -20.15 -11.76 3.31
C ARG A 17 -21.37 -12.50 3.85
N GLU A 18 -22.49 -11.82 4.05
CA GLU A 18 -23.71 -12.45 4.54
C GLU A 18 -24.33 -13.40 3.52
N GLU A 19 -24.28 -13.08 2.22
CA GLU A 19 -24.71 -14.01 1.17
C GLU A 19 -23.87 -15.29 1.18
N ALA A 20 -22.56 -15.18 1.42
CA ALA A 20 -21.65 -16.32 1.48
C ALA A 20 -21.90 -17.26 2.69
N LEU A 21 -22.67 -16.83 3.69
CA LEU A 21 -23.02 -17.67 4.84
C LEU A 21 -24.13 -18.68 4.52
N PHE A 22 -24.88 -18.51 3.43
CA PHE A 22 -25.93 -19.46 3.05
C PHE A 22 -25.35 -20.63 2.25
N ALA A 23 -25.61 -21.85 2.71
CA ALA A 23 -25.14 -23.08 2.07
C ALA A 23 -26.20 -24.18 2.16
N ARG A 24 -26.07 -25.24 1.36
CA ARG A 24 -26.87 -26.45 1.56
C ARG A 24 -26.13 -27.43 2.47
N ASP A 25 -26.85 -28.03 3.41
CA ASP A 25 -26.30 -29.09 4.28
C ASP A 25 -26.22 -30.43 3.56
N VAL A 26 -25.82 -31.48 4.28
CA VAL A 26 -25.63 -32.84 3.73
C VAL A 26 -26.91 -33.46 3.17
N ASP A 27 -28.08 -32.96 3.59
CA ASP A 27 -29.41 -33.40 3.16
C ASP A 27 -30.05 -32.41 2.16
N GLY A 28 -29.31 -31.39 1.74
CA GLY A 28 -29.71 -30.43 0.72
C GLY A 28 -30.54 -29.25 1.23
N GLN A 29 -30.75 -29.11 2.54
CA GLN A 29 -31.48 -27.98 3.11
C GLN A 29 -30.63 -26.71 3.12
N LEU A 30 -31.22 -25.57 2.76
CA LEU A 30 -30.53 -24.28 2.85
C LEU A 30 -30.38 -23.90 4.32
N ILE A 31 -29.15 -23.81 4.79
CA ILE A 31 -28.76 -23.44 6.13
C ILE A 31 -27.92 -22.15 6.08
N ARG A 32 -28.06 -21.31 7.11
CA ARG A 32 -27.12 -20.21 7.37
C ARG A 32 -25.99 -20.73 8.25
N ARG A 33 -24.76 -20.71 7.76
CA ARG A 33 -23.56 -21.05 8.52
C ARG A 33 -23.28 -19.96 9.55
N ALA A 34 -22.76 -20.36 10.71
CA ALA A 34 -22.18 -19.41 11.64
C ALA A 34 -20.96 -18.75 10.99
N ASP A 35 -20.82 -17.45 11.20
CA ASP A 35 -19.61 -16.74 10.80
C ASP A 35 -18.42 -17.17 11.67
N ALA A 36 -17.20 -16.92 11.21
CA ALA A 36 -16.02 -17.19 12.01
C ALA A 36 -15.99 -16.32 13.27
N SER A 37 -15.53 -16.90 14.37
CA SER A 37 -15.32 -16.23 15.65
C SER A 37 -13.82 -15.95 15.89
N LEU A 38 -13.51 -15.08 16.85
CA LEU A 38 -12.12 -14.86 17.29
C LEU A 38 -11.48 -16.16 17.78
N THR A 39 -12.23 -17.01 18.48
CA THR A 39 -11.75 -18.33 18.91
C THR A 39 -11.37 -19.24 17.75
N ASP A 40 -12.01 -19.10 16.58
CA ASP A 40 -11.68 -19.92 15.41
C ASP A 40 -10.30 -19.57 14.80
N LEU A 41 -9.73 -18.40 15.12
CA LEU A 41 -8.37 -18.02 14.69
C LEU A 41 -7.30 -18.86 15.38
N GLU A 42 -7.59 -19.42 16.55
CA GLU A 42 -6.65 -20.24 17.31
C GLU A 42 -6.75 -21.72 16.93
N LEU A 43 -7.93 -22.15 16.48
CA LEU A 43 -8.22 -23.55 16.17
C LEU A 43 -7.58 -24.01 14.87
N ASP A 44 -7.04 -25.22 14.91
CA ASP A 44 -6.50 -25.94 13.76
C ASP A 44 -7.48 -27.00 13.27
N VAL A 45 -7.41 -27.31 11.97
CA VAL A 45 -8.21 -28.31 11.29
C VAL A 45 -7.28 -29.20 10.48
N ARG A 46 -7.40 -30.51 10.66
CA ARG A 46 -6.68 -31.52 9.88
C ARG A 46 -7.50 -31.93 8.67
N ILE A 47 -6.89 -31.84 7.50
CA ILE A 47 -7.50 -32.21 6.22
C ILE A 47 -6.51 -33.02 5.39
N THR A 48 -7.00 -33.72 4.38
CA THR A 48 -6.19 -34.42 3.39
C THR A 48 -6.52 -33.88 2.02
N ILE A 49 -5.52 -33.41 1.27
CA ILE A 49 -5.66 -32.92 -0.10
C ILE A 49 -4.79 -33.80 -0.99
N ASP A 50 -5.39 -34.45 -1.98
CA ASP A 50 -4.69 -35.31 -2.94
C ASP A 50 -3.75 -36.33 -2.28
N GLY A 51 -4.24 -36.97 -1.21
CA GLY A 51 -3.51 -37.97 -0.43
C GLY A 51 -2.60 -37.42 0.67
N GLN A 52 -2.28 -36.12 0.63
CA GLN A 52 -1.37 -35.50 1.58
C GLN A 52 -2.12 -34.86 2.75
N ALA A 53 -1.81 -35.31 3.96
CA ALA A 53 -2.34 -34.72 5.18
C ALA A 53 -1.72 -33.34 5.45
N MET A 54 -2.55 -32.39 5.87
CA MET A 54 -2.10 -31.07 6.29
C MET A 54 -2.97 -30.47 7.40
N VAL A 55 -2.39 -29.50 8.11
CA VAL A 55 -3.06 -28.74 9.16
C VAL A 55 -3.19 -27.30 8.71
N VAL A 56 -4.42 -26.80 8.73
CA VAL A 56 -4.75 -25.40 8.41
C VAL A 56 -5.51 -24.77 9.57
N LYS A 57 -5.48 -23.45 9.67
CA LYS A 57 -6.34 -22.75 10.63
C LYS A 57 -7.80 -22.91 10.23
N LYS A 58 -8.70 -22.93 11.21
CA LYS A 58 -10.15 -22.97 10.98
C LYS A 58 -10.64 -21.64 10.41
N ALA A 59 -10.11 -20.54 10.93
CA ALA A 59 -10.32 -19.20 10.43
C ALA A 59 -8.98 -18.47 10.24
N VAL A 60 -8.96 -17.50 9.34
CA VAL A 60 -7.83 -16.59 9.13
C VAL A 60 -8.28 -15.14 9.31
N PRO A 61 -7.37 -14.22 9.70
CA PRO A 61 -7.69 -12.80 9.71
C PRO A 61 -8.13 -12.33 8.33
N MET A 62 -9.22 -11.57 8.27
CA MET A 62 -9.59 -10.85 7.05
C MET A 62 -8.52 -9.78 6.78
N ARG A 63 -8.13 -9.65 5.52
CA ARG A 63 -7.10 -8.71 5.10
C ARG A 63 -7.63 -7.78 4.03
N SER A 64 -7.14 -6.54 4.01
CA SER A 64 -7.37 -5.57 2.95
C SER A 64 -6.69 -6.00 1.65
N SER A 65 -6.90 -5.25 0.58
CA SER A 65 -6.21 -5.46 -0.70
C SER A 65 -4.68 -5.34 -0.63
N GLN A 66 -4.16 -4.71 0.43
CA GLN A 66 -2.72 -4.57 0.70
C GLN A 66 -2.21 -5.62 1.70
N GLY A 67 -3.03 -6.60 2.10
CA GLY A 67 -2.64 -7.61 3.06
C GLY A 67 -2.70 -7.16 4.53
N VAL A 68 -3.12 -5.92 4.80
CA VAL A 68 -3.28 -5.38 6.17
C VAL A 68 -4.45 -6.09 6.86
N VAL A 69 -4.26 -6.52 8.11
CA VAL A 69 -5.32 -7.19 8.88
C VAL A 69 -6.41 -6.18 9.22
N LEU A 70 -7.66 -6.50 8.87
CA LEU A 70 -8.80 -5.66 9.18
C LEU A 70 -9.25 -5.87 10.63
N VAL A 71 -9.55 -4.77 11.31
CA VAL A 71 -10.11 -4.75 12.66
C VAL A 71 -11.47 -4.06 12.68
N ASN A 72 -12.34 -4.42 13.62
CA ASN A 72 -13.60 -3.72 13.86
C ASN A 72 -13.39 -2.42 14.66
N ASP A 73 -14.47 -1.67 14.92
CA ASP A 73 -14.41 -0.41 15.69
C ASP A 73 -13.89 -0.57 17.14
N ARG A 74 -13.84 -1.80 17.65
CA ARG A 74 -13.27 -2.14 18.96
C ARG A 74 -11.78 -2.49 18.89
N GLY A 75 -11.20 -2.48 17.70
CA GLY A 75 -9.82 -2.89 17.42
C GLY A 75 -9.61 -4.41 17.43
N GLU A 76 -10.68 -5.20 17.39
CA GLU A 76 -10.59 -6.67 17.33
C GLU A 76 -10.44 -7.12 15.88
N VAL A 77 -9.57 -8.11 15.63
CA VAL A 77 -9.38 -8.72 14.30
C VAL A 77 -10.71 -9.25 13.77
N ILE A 78 -11.02 -8.98 12.51
CA ILE A 78 -12.19 -9.54 11.84
C ILE A 78 -11.82 -10.94 11.31
N PRO A 79 -12.34 -12.04 11.87
CA PRO A 79 -12.05 -13.38 11.38
C PRO A 79 -12.86 -13.68 10.11
N ARG A 80 -12.31 -14.52 9.22
CA ARG A 80 -13.07 -15.18 8.15
C ARG A 80 -12.78 -16.68 8.13
N PRO A 81 -13.75 -17.53 7.74
CA PRO A 81 -13.51 -18.97 7.60
C PRO A 81 -12.41 -19.28 6.56
N THR A 82 -11.64 -20.33 6.81
CA THR A 82 -10.71 -20.89 5.82
C THR A 82 -11.46 -21.76 4.83
N THR A 83 -11.29 -21.48 3.55
CA THR A 83 -11.95 -22.20 2.44
C THR A 83 -11.07 -23.32 1.91
N ILE A 84 -11.65 -24.26 1.16
CA ILE A 84 -10.87 -25.29 0.47
C ILE A 84 -9.88 -24.64 -0.51
N TYR A 85 -10.29 -23.56 -1.20
CA TYR A 85 -9.38 -22.83 -2.09
C TYR A 85 -8.17 -22.26 -1.35
N ASP A 86 -8.36 -21.69 -0.15
CA ASP A 86 -7.24 -21.20 0.67
C ASP A 86 -6.27 -22.34 1.02
N ALA A 87 -6.80 -23.49 1.43
CA ALA A 87 -6.00 -24.66 1.81
C ALA A 87 -5.21 -25.25 0.63
N VAL A 88 -5.86 -25.41 -0.53
CA VAL A 88 -5.22 -25.86 -1.77
C VAL A 88 -4.15 -24.86 -2.22
N THR A 89 -4.43 -23.56 -2.14
CA THR A 89 -3.46 -22.51 -2.46
C THR A 89 -2.22 -22.65 -1.58
N ARG A 90 -2.40 -22.81 -0.27
CA ARG A 90 -1.29 -23.01 0.69
C ARG A 90 -0.47 -24.27 0.40
N MET A 91 -1.10 -25.32 -0.14
CA MET A 91 -0.43 -26.57 -0.49
C MET A 91 0.43 -26.44 -1.75
N TYR A 92 -0.18 -25.93 -2.82
CA TYR A 92 0.34 -25.99 -4.18
C TYR A 92 1.11 -24.75 -4.59
N VAL A 93 0.80 -23.57 -4.01
CA VAL A 93 1.37 -22.29 -4.42
C VAL A 93 2.40 -21.82 -3.39
N ARG A 94 3.68 -22.05 -3.68
CA ARG A 94 4.83 -21.63 -2.85
C ARG A 94 5.65 -20.53 -3.53
N SER A 95 5.73 -20.60 -4.85
CA SER A 95 6.37 -19.67 -5.77
C SER A 95 5.34 -19.06 -6.74
N VAL A 96 5.76 -18.04 -7.49
CA VAL A 96 4.87 -17.34 -8.45
C VAL A 96 4.60 -18.17 -9.70
N GLN A 97 5.47 -19.15 -9.97
CA GLN A 97 5.38 -20.04 -11.10
C GLN A 97 4.43 -21.22 -10.82
N ASP A 98 4.09 -21.44 -9.54
CA ASP A 98 3.22 -22.54 -9.15
C ASP A 98 1.77 -22.25 -9.56
N ILE A 99 1.13 -23.23 -10.18
CA ILE A 99 -0.25 -23.13 -10.65
C ILE A 99 -1.16 -23.79 -9.62
N ASN A 100 -2.14 -23.04 -9.11
CA ASN A 100 -3.20 -23.63 -8.30
C ASN A 100 -4.03 -24.60 -9.15
N PRO A 101 -4.19 -25.87 -8.75
CA PRO A 101 -4.96 -26.84 -9.52
C PRO A 101 -6.46 -26.53 -9.56
N VAL A 102 -6.97 -25.69 -8.67
CA VAL A 102 -8.37 -25.27 -8.64
C VAL A 102 -8.53 -23.96 -9.43
N PRO A 103 -9.18 -23.97 -10.61
CA PRO A 103 -9.35 -22.75 -11.40
C PRO A 103 -10.41 -21.84 -10.77
N VAL A 104 -10.29 -20.54 -11.00
CA VAL A 104 -11.24 -19.52 -10.57
C VAL A 104 -11.40 -18.47 -11.66
N LEU A 105 -12.62 -17.93 -11.81
CA LEU A 105 -12.88 -16.72 -12.61
C LEU A 105 -13.45 -15.60 -11.74
N CYS A 106 -14.32 -15.88 -10.78
CA CYS A 106 -14.97 -14.86 -9.94
C CYS A 106 -14.26 -14.57 -8.59
N HIS A 107 -13.09 -15.15 -8.36
CA HIS A 107 -12.34 -15.01 -7.10
C HIS A 107 -10.89 -14.58 -7.39
N ARG A 108 -10.29 -13.88 -6.41
CA ARG A 108 -8.89 -13.46 -6.34
C ARG A 108 -8.48 -13.39 -4.86
N GLU A 109 -7.19 -13.51 -4.58
CA GLU A 109 -6.62 -13.59 -3.22
C GLU A 109 -7.12 -12.51 -2.25
N HIS A 110 -7.28 -11.27 -2.73
CA HIS A 110 -7.69 -10.11 -1.94
C HIS A 110 -9.18 -9.73 -2.07
N LEU A 111 -10.01 -10.63 -2.59
CA LEU A 111 -11.45 -10.42 -2.69
C LEU A 111 -12.23 -11.55 -2.03
N GLN A 112 -13.30 -11.22 -1.31
CA GLN A 112 -14.15 -12.25 -0.70
C GLN A 112 -14.74 -13.19 -1.78
N PRO A 113 -14.66 -14.52 -1.62
CA PRO A 113 -15.19 -15.45 -2.61
C PRO A 113 -16.73 -15.46 -2.62
N VAL A 114 -17.33 -15.39 -3.82
CA VAL A 114 -18.80 -15.42 -4.02
C VAL A 114 -19.29 -16.67 -4.75
N GLY A 115 -18.37 -17.48 -5.31
CA GLY A 115 -18.70 -18.75 -5.94
C GLY A 115 -19.58 -18.70 -7.19
N VAL A 116 -19.77 -17.55 -7.84
CA VAL A 116 -20.72 -17.41 -8.96
C VAL A 116 -20.31 -18.15 -10.25
N CYS A 117 -19.01 -18.23 -10.55
CA CYS A 117 -18.53 -18.84 -11.82
C CYS A 117 -18.50 -20.38 -11.81
N ARG A 118 -18.56 -21.01 -10.63
CA ARG A 118 -18.58 -22.47 -10.42
C ARG A 118 -17.43 -23.30 -11.01
N VAL A 119 -16.43 -22.72 -11.67
CA VAL A 119 -15.28 -23.48 -12.21
C VAL A 119 -14.36 -24.09 -11.14
N CYS A 120 -14.39 -23.58 -9.90
CA CYS A 120 -13.55 -24.03 -8.79
C CYS A 120 -14.01 -25.36 -8.14
N MET A 121 -14.35 -26.37 -8.94
CA MET A 121 -14.92 -27.61 -8.43
C MET A 121 -13.85 -28.56 -7.89
N VAL A 122 -14.17 -29.20 -6.77
CA VAL A 122 -13.39 -30.27 -6.13
C VAL A 122 -14.34 -31.36 -5.64
N GLU A 123 -13.85 -32.59 -5.50
CA GLU A 123 -14.58 -33.66 -4.81
C GLU A 123 -14.20 -33.64 -3.32
N ILE A 124 -15.20 -33.63 -2.45
CA ILE A 124 -15.01 -33.89 -1.02
C ILE A 124 -15.58 -35.26 -0.63
N GLN A 125 -14.94 -35.91 0.33
CA GLN A 125 -15.44 -37.13 0.95
C GLN A 125 -15.78 -36.85 2.41
N GLU A 126 -17.06 -36.94 2.76
CA GLU A 126 -17.54 -36.78 4.14
C GLU A 126 -18.09 -38.12 4.66
N GLN A 127 -17.63 -38.53 5.84
CA GLN A 127 -18.23 -39.67 6.53
C GLN A 127 -19.56 -39.24 7.16
N ARG A 128 -20.66 -39.91 6.79
CA ARG A 128 -21.96 -39.71 7.44
C ARG A 128 -21.98 -40.39 8.81
N LYS A 129 -22.90 -39.95 9.67
CA LYS A 129 -23.23 -40.64 10.94
C LYS A 129 -23.57 -42.13 10.77
N SER A 130 -24.01 -42.53 9.57
CA SER A 130 -24.32 -43.93 9.21
C SER A 130 -23.10 -44.77 8.80
N GLY A 131 -21.88 -44.23 8.82
CA GLY A 131 -20.66 -44.90 8.40
C GLY A 131 -20.43 -44.96 6.88
N ARG A 132 -21.39 -44.50 6.06
CA ARG A 132 -21.20 -44.38 4.60
C ARG A 132 -20.43 -43.11 4.24
N VAL A 133 -19.50 -43.23 3.29
CA VAL A 133 -18.80 -42.08 2.70
C VAL A 133 -19.69 -41.45 1.63
N LYS A 134 -20.01 -40.16 1.79
CA LYS A 134 -20.66 -39.34 0.77
C LYS A 134 -19.57 -38.63 -0.03
N LYS A 135 -19.60 -38.80 -1.35
CA LYS A 135 -18.77 -38.03 -2.29
C LYS A 135 -19.64 -36.93 -2.89
N ASP A 136 -19.23 -35.68 -2.73
CA ASP A 136 -19.92 -34.52 -3.29
C ASP A 136 -18.95 -33.64 -4.07
N LEU A 137 -19.42 -33.10 -5.20
CA LEU A 137 -18.74 -32.01 -5.89
C LEU A 137 -19.15 -30.69 -5.26
N VAL A 138 -18.17 -29.89 -4.85
CA VAL A 138 -18.40 -28.61 -4.18
C VAL A 138 -17.52 -27.51 -4.76
N SER A 139 -17.96 -26.25 -4.59
CA SER A 139 -17.16 -25.08 -4.98
C SER A 139 -16.11 -24.77 -3.92
N ALA A 140 -14.84 -25.01 -4.24
CA ALA A 140 -13.73 -24.84 -3.31
C ALA A 140 -13.60 -23.42 -2.72
N CYS A 141 -13.91 -22.39 -3.49
CA CYS A 141 -13.75 -21.00 -3.05
C CYS A 141 -14.74 -20.58 -1.94
N THR A 142 -15.89 -21.23 -1.79
CA THR A 142 -16.88 -20.88 -0.75
C THR A 142 -17.11 -22.01 0.26
N TYR A 143 -16.52 -23.18 0.04
CA TYR A 143 -16.68 -24.30 0.96
C TYR A 143 -15.63 -24.22 2.08
N HIS A 144 -16.07 -24.22 3.33
CA HIS A 144 -15.19 -24.11 4.50
C HIS A 144 -14.56 -25.47 4.82
N VAL A 145 -13.29 -25.46 5.25
CA VAL A 145 -12.60 -26.67 5.70
C VAL A 145 -13.22 -27.21 7.00
N LYS A 146 -13.23 -28.53 7.17
CA LYS A 146 -13.72 -29.22 8.38
C LYS A 146 -12.75 -30.32 8.78
N GLU A 147 -12.76 -30.69 10.07
CA GLU A 147 -11.87 -31.74 10.59
C GLU A 147 -12.09 -33.06 9.86
N GLY A 148 -11.01 -33.69 9.44
CA GLY A 148 -11.01 -34.99 8.76
C GLY A 148 -11.48 -34.94 7.29
N MET A 149 -11.64 -33.75 6.70
CA MET A 149 -12.08 -33.63 5.31
C MET A 149 -11.02 -34.17 4.34
N VAL A 150 -11.46 -35.00 3.38
CA VAL A 150 -10.62 -35.50 2.28
C VAL A 150 -11.05 -34.83 0.98
N ILE A 151 -10.11 -34.19 0.30
CA ILE A 151 -10.32 -33.32 -0.86
C ILE A 151 -9.51 -33.89 -2.03
N THR A 152 -10.15 -34.05 -3.19
CA THR A 152 -9.48 -34.41 -4.45
C THR A 152 -9.58 -33.23 -5.43
N THR A 153 -8.44 -32.81 -5.96
CA THR A 153 -8.33 -31.70 -6.93
C THR A 153 -7.97 -32.20 -8.34
N LEU A 154 -7.88 -31.28 -9.31
CA LEU A 154 -7.45 -31.58 -10.67
C LEU A 154 -5.98 -32.03 -10.79
N ALA A 155 -5.15 -31.81 -9.77
CA ALA A 155 -3.76 -32.28 -9.73
C ALA A 155 -3.59 -33.67 -9.12
N SER A 156 -4.67 -34.29 -8.63
CA SER A 156 -4.59 -35.59 -7.97
C SER A 156 -4.01 -36.67 -8.87
N THR A 157 -3.04 -37.43 -8.37
CA THR A 157 -2.54 -38.64 -9.03
C THR A 157 -3.13 -39.92 -8.43
N GLU A 158 -3.70 -39.84 -7.22
CA GLU A 158 -4.26 -41.00 -6.51
C GLU A 158 -5.64 -41.41 -7.02
N ASN A 159 -6.43 -40.46 -7.53
CA ASN A 159 -7.83 -40.68 -7.92
C ASN A 159 -8.10 -40.25 -9.38
N PRO A 160 -7.51 -40.90 -10.39
CA PRO A 160 -7.61 -40.48 -11.80
C PRO A 160 -9.05 -40.42 -12.31
N LYS A 161 -9.93 -41.33 -11.87
CA LYS A 161 -11.36 -41.33 -12.21
C LYS A 161 -12.07 -40.06 -11.73
N THR A 162 -11.79 -39.61 -10.51
CA THR A 162 -12.36 -38.36 -9.97
C THR A 162 -11.81 -37.16 -10.73
N VAL A 163 -10.52 -37.18 -11.13
CA VAL A 163 -9.93 -36.11 -11.95
C VAL A 163 -10.60 -36.01 -13.31
N GLU A 164 -10.94 -37.12 -13.97
CA GLU A 164 -11.72 -37.12 -15.21
C GLU A 164 -13.09 -36.48 -15.02
N VAL A 165 -13.83 -36.87 -13.96
CA VAL A 165 -15.13 -36.26 -13.63
C VAL A 165 -15.01 -34.76 -13.38
N LEU A 166 -13.95 -34.32 -12.67
CA LEU A 166 -13.68 -32.90 -12.44
C LEU A 166 -13.37 -32.16 -13.74
N LYS A 167 -12.53 -32.73 -14.62
CA LYS A 167 -12.20 -32.14 -15.94
C LYS A 167 -13.44 -31.98 -16.80
N ASP A 168 -14.28 -33.00 -16.88
CA ASP A 168 -15.52 -32.96 -17.66
C ASP A 168 -16.49 -31.92 -17.10
N SER A 169 -16.67 -31.90 -15.78
CA SER A 169 -17.60 -30.97 -15.14
C SER A 169 -17.16 -29.52 -15.28
N VAL A 170 -15.86 -29.23 -15.10
CA VAL A 170 -15.30 -27.90 -15.32
C VAL A 170 -15.34 -27.54 -16.80
N GLY A 171 -15.03 -28.48 -17.70
CA GLY A 171 -15.06 -28.29 -19.14
C GLY A 171 -16.44 -27.90 -19.67
N VAL A 172 -17.51 -28.55 -19.20
CA VAL A 172 -18.89 -28.17 -19.55
C VAL A 172 -19.22 -26.74 -19.13
N ILE A 173 -18.86 -26.34 -17.90
CA ILE A 173 -19.11 -24.97 -17.41
C ILE A 173 -18.34 -23.95 -18.25
N VAL A 174 -17.05 -24.21 -18.50
CA VAL A 174 -16.18 -23.34 -19.29
C VAL A 174 -16.69 -23.20 -20.72
N GLU A 175 -17.15 -24.29 -21.33
CA GLU A 175 -17.69 -24.30 -22.68
C GLU A 175 -18.99 -23.51 -22.80
N LEU A 176 -19.90 -23.62 -21.83
CA LEU A 176 -21.12 -22.81 -21.77
C LEU A 176 -20.78 -21.32 -21.64
N LEU A 177 -19.83 -20.96 -20.77
CA LEU A 177 -19.36 -19.58 -20.63
C LEU A 177 -18.71 -19.08 -21.93
N ALA A 178 -17.92 -19.93 -22.61
CA ALA A 178 -17.30 -19.58 -23.88
C ALA A 178 -18.33 -19.34 -24.98
N SER A 179 -19.37 -20.16 -25.02
CA SER A 179 -20.46 -20.06 -26.00
C SER A 179 -21.22 -18.74 -25.88
N GLU A 180 -21.51 -18.30 -24.64
CA GLU A 180 -22.27 -17.07 -24.40
C GLU A 180 -21.41 -15.79 -24.39
N HIS A 181 -20.12 -15.88 -24.06
CA HIS A 181 -19.31 -14.69 -23.74
C HIS A 181 -18.04 -14.53 -24.57
N LEU A 182 -17.68 -15.47 -25.45
CA LEU A 182 -16.58 -15.29 -26.40
C LEU A 182 -17.13 -15.15 -27.82
N SER A 183 -16.65 -14.14 -28.54
CA SER A 183 -16.97 -14.00 -29.96
C SER A 183 -16.38 -15.15 -30.79
N GLN A 184 -16.82 -15.29 -32.03
CA GLN A 184 -16.21 -16.26 -32.95
C GLN A 184 -14.72 -15.95 -33.17
N GLN A 185 -14.36 -14.69 -33.35
CA GLN A 185 -12.97 -14.25 -33.50
C GLN A 185 -12.12 -14.60 -32.27
N ASP A 186 -12.67 -14.42 -31.07
CA ASP A 186 -12.00 -14.81 -29.82
C ASP A 186 -11.68 -16.31 -29.81
N ARG A 187 -12.63 -17.14 -30.24
CA ARG A 187 -12.49 -18.59 -30.27
C ARG A 187 -11.52 -19.07 -31.34
N GLU A 188 -11.55 -18.47 -32.52
CA GLU A 188 -10.59 -18.73 -33.61
C GLU A 188 -9.15 -18.37 -33.19
N SER A 189 -8.98 -17.30 -32.40
CA SER A 189 -7.65 -16.90 -31.90
C SER A 189 -6.99 -17.91 -30.95
N LEU A 190 -7.73 -18.91 -30.46
CA LEU A 190 -7.21 -19.94 -29.55
C LEU A 190 -6.63 -21.17 -30.26
N VAL A 191 -6.83 -21.32 -31.57
CA VAL A 191 -6.39 -22.50 -32.33
C VAL A 191 -4.86 -22.57 -32.44
N ASP A 192 -4.17 -21.43 -32.49
CA ASP A 192 -2.71 -21.34 -32.68
C ASP A 192 -1.91 -21.27 -31.35
N SER A 193 -2.49 -21.73 -30.24
CA SER A 193 -2.04 -21.56 -28.85
C SER A 193 -2.23 -20.14 -28.29
N PRO A 194 -2.66 -19.99 -27.02
CA PRO A 194 -2.84 -18.68 -26.41
C PRO A 194 -1.49 -17.99 -26.27
N ASN A 195 -1.47 -16.69 -26.55
CA ASN A 195 -0.32 -15.83 -26.26
C ASN A 195 0.12 -16.05 -24.80
N ARG A 196 1.43 -16.16 -24.56
CA ARG A 196 2.03 -16.23 -23.20
C ARG A 196 1.47 -15.12 -22.29
N TYR A 197 1.15 -13.97 -22.88
CA TYR A 197 0.62 -12.79 -22.20
C TYR A 197 -0.90 -12.63 -22.25
N GLU A 198 -1.65 -13.66 -22.66
CA GLU A 198 -3.12 -13.64 -22.74
C GLU A 198 -3.76 -13.10 -21.44
N PRO A 199 -4.41 -11.93 -21.44
CA PRO A 199 -4.99 -11.37 -20.22
C PRO A 199 -6.37 -11.96 -19.88
N ASN A 200 -7.05 -12.60 -20.84
CA ASN A 200 -8.38 -13.17 -20.63
C ASN A 200 -8.29 -14.55 -19.96
N GLU A 201 -8.67 -14.60 -18.69
CA GLU A 201 -8.63 -15.81 -17.87
C GLU A 201 -9.63 -16.87 -18.38
N LEU A 202 -10.76 -16.47 -18.96
CA LEU A 202 -11.72 -17.40 -19.58
C LEU A 202 -11.11 -18.09 -20.81
N LYS A 203 -10.44 -17.34 -21.70
CA LYS A 203 -9.73 -17.91 -22.86
C LYS A 203 -8.70 -18.96 -22.45
N LYS A 204 -7.95 -18.72 -21.37
CA LYS A 204 -7.01 -19.70 -20.80
C LYS A 204 -7.70 -20.99 -20.35
N LEU A 205 -8.87 -20.88 -19.71
CA LEU A 205 -9.63 -22.06 -19.30
C LEU A 205 -10.22 -22.80 -20.50
N VAL A 206 -10.70 -22.08 -21.51
CA VAL A 206 -11.20 -22.69 -22.77
C VAL A 206 -10.10 -23.52 -23.40
N HIS A 207 -8.91 -22.94 -23.62
CA HIS A 207 -7.78 -23.67 -24.16
C HIS A 207 -7.39 -24.90 -23.30
N ARG A 208 -7.56 -24.83 -21.98
CA ARG A 208 -7.21 -25.92 -21.06
C ARG A 208 -8.23 -27.06 -21.02
N PHE A 209 -9.52 -26.78 -21.18
CA PHE A 209 -10.59 -27.74 -20.91
C PHE A 209 -11.55 -28.03 -22.07
N VAL A 210 -11.53 -27.21 -23.13
CA VAL A 210 -12.42 -27.35 -24.29
C VAL A 210 -11.59 -27.89 -25.47
N PRO A 211 -11.86 -29.12 -25.95
CA PRO A 211 -11.06 -29.76 -27.00
C PRO A 211 -11.06 -29.00 -28.33
N ASP A 212 -12.21 -28.44 -28.72
CA ASP A 212 -12.37 -27.62 -29.92
C ASP A 212 -13.02 -26.28 -29.54
N PRO A 213 -12.25 -25.17 -29.46
CA PRO A 213 -12.81 -23.86 -29.12
C PRO A 213 -13.67 -23.27 -30.25
N VAL A 214 -13.50 -23.70 -31.49
CA VAL A 214 -14.21 -23.15 -32.66
C VAL A 214 -15.56 -23.85 -32.85
N GLN A 215 -15.60 -25.17 -32.72
CA GLN A 215 -16.83 -25.96 -32.81
C GLN A 215 -17.29 -26.44 -31.43
N LEU A 216 -17.98 -25.55 -30.72
CA LEU A 216 -18.54 -25.87 -29.40
C LEU A 216 -19.71 -26.88 -29.51
N ARG A 217 -19.81 -27.77 -28.53
CA ARG A 217 -20.92 -28.72 -28.35
C ARG A 217 -22.23 -28.03 -28.02
N TYR A 218 -22.15 -26.89 -27.34
CA TYR A 218 -23.30 -26.11 -26.86
C TYR A 218 -23.37 -24.77 -27.61
N PRO A 219 -24.43 -24.51 -28.39
CA PRO A 219 -24.63 -23.20 -29.03
C PRO A 219 -25.09 -22.15 -28.00
N PRO A 220 -24.90 -20.84 -28.29
CA PRO A 220 -25.40 -19.78 -27.42
C PRO A 220 -26.93 -19.81 -27.36
N SER A 221 -27.48 -19.48 -26.20
CA SER A 221 -28.93 -19.41 -25.99
C SER A 221 -29.56 -18.31 -26.84
N GLU A 222 -30.63 -18.64 -27.59
CA GLU A 222 -31.41 -17.64 -28.35
C GLU A 222 -32.03 -16.57 -27.44
N LEU A 223 -32.25 -16.91 -26.16
CA LEU A 223 -32.82 -16.01 -25.14
C LEU A 223 -31.78 -15.02 -24.58
N ALA A 224 -30.49 -15.28 -24.77
CA ALA A 224 -29.42 -14.45 -24.21
C ALA A 224 -29.43 -13.03 -24.81
N GLY A 225 -29.74 -12.92 -26.11
CA GLY A 225 -29.66 -11.64 -26.83
C GLY A 225 -28.28 -10.97 -26.72
N LYS A 226 -28.18 -9.71 -27.15
CA LYS A 226 -27.01 -8.86 -26.89
C LYS A 226 -27.35 -7.87 -25.79
N ARG A 227 -26.48 -7.77 -24.79
CA ARG A 227 -26.50 -6.77 -23.71
C ARG A 227 -25.87 -5.44 -24.14
N GLY A 228 -25.05 -5.46 -25.20
CA GLY A 228 -24.51 -4.28 -25.86
C GLY A 228 -23.19 -3.77 -25.29
N VAL A 229 -22.72 -2.66 -25.84
CA VAL A 229 -21.43 -2.04 -25.49
C VAL A 229 -21.62 -0.62 -25.01
N ASP A 230 -20.74 -0.15 -24.13
CA ASP A 230 -20.65 1.25 -23.71
C ASP A 230 -19.26 1.81 -24.07
N PRO A 231 -19.15 2.59 -25.16
CA PRO A 231 -17.91 3.20 -25.61
C PRO A 231 -17.73 4.64 -25.09
N SER A 232 -18.57 5.12 -24.16
CA SER A 232 -18.62 6.52 -23.75
C SER A 232 -17.33 7.02 -23.09
N SER A 233 -16.64 6.18 -22.34
CA SER A 233 -15.37 6.54 -21.71
C SER A 233 -14.21 6.56 -22.70
N GLU A 234 -13.39 7.61 -22.64
CA GLU A 234 -12.16 7.72 -23.42
C GLU A 234 -11.05 6.77 -22.93
N ILE A 235 -11.17 6.23 -21.72
CA ILE A 235 -10.14 5.39 -21.08
C ILE A 235 -10.52 3.92 -21.08
N ILE A 236 -11.79 3.61 -20.82
CA ILE A 236 -12.25 2.23 -20.62
C ILE A 236 -13.32 1.91 -21.67
N SER A 237 -13.17 0.80 -22.38
CA SER A 237 -14.24 0.23 -23.18
C SER A 237 -14.98 -0.85 -22.39
N VAL A 238 -16.31 -0.81 -22.46
CA VAL A 238 -17.19 -1.78 -21.81
C VAL A 238 -17.91 -2.61 -22.85
N ASP A 239 -17.72 -3.92 -22.79
CA ASP A 239 -18.50 -4.89 -23.57
C ASP A 239 -19.32 -5.75 -22.60
N HIS A 240 -20.63 -5.50 -22.55
CA HIS A 240 -21.50 -6.29 -21.69
C HIS A 240 -21.69 -7.69 -22.23
N ASP A 241 -21.54 -7.97 -23.52
CA ASP A 241 -21.72 -9.31 -24.09
C ASP A 241 -20.64 -10.27 -23.55
N ALA A 242 -19.40 -9.80 -23.44
CA ALA A 242 -18.27 -10.55 -22.87
C ALA A 242 -18.32 -10.72 -21.33
N CYS A 243 -19.33 -10.17 -20.64
CA CYS A 243 -19.39 -10.18 -19.17
C CYS A 243 -20.01 -11.46 -18.60
N ILE A 244 -19.22 -12.29 -17.93
CA ILE A 244 -19.72 -13.48 -17.22
C ILE A 244 -20.43 -13.17 -15.89
N LEU A 245 -20.74 -11.90 -15.63
CA LEU A 245 -21.33 -11.40 -14.37
C LEU A 245 -20.56 -11.87 -13.13
N CYS A 246 -19.22 -11.97 -13.17
CA CYS A 246 -18.45 -12.50 -12.04
C CYS A 246 -18.42 -11.61 -10.79
N GLN A 247 -18.87 -10.35 -10.88
CA GLN A 247 -18.82 -9.32 -9.82
C GLN A 247 -17.41 -8.93 -9.35
N ARG A 248 -16.34 -9.34 -10.04
CA ARG A 248 -15.00 -8.86 -9.67
C ARG A 248 -14.84 -7.36 -9.86
N CYS A 249 -15.41 -6.80 -10.92
CA CYS A 249 -15.36 -5.36 -11.18
C CYS A 249 -16.16 -4.53 -10.17
N THR A 250 -17.35 -5.00 -9.77
CA THR A 250 -18.19 -4.31 -8.77
C THR A 250 -17.51 -4.31 -7.40
N ARG A 251 -17.02 -5.47 -6.94
CA ARG A 251 -16.26 -5.55 -5.68
C ARG A 251 -14.95 -4.79 -5.73
N ALA A 252 -14.25 -4.79 -6.87
CA ALA A 252 -13.06 -3.97 -7.03
C ALA A 252 -13.37 -2.47 -6.88
N CYS A 253 -14.48 -2.00 -7.45
CA CYS A 253 -14.92 -0.61 -7.32
C CYS A 253 -15.27 -0.26 -5.87
N ASN A 254 -15.96 -1.15 -5.16
CA ASN A 254 -16.59 -0.86 -3.87
C ASN A 254 -15.71 -1.27 -2.67
N GLU A 255 -15.06 -2.44 -2.72
CA GLU A 255 -14.26 -3.00 -1.61
C GLU A 255 -12.77 -2.62 -1.70
N ILE A 256 -12.22 -2.39 -2.90
CA ILE A 256 -10.79 -2.04 -3.06
C ILE A 256 -10.60 -0.53 -3.19
N LYS A 257 -11.45 0.14 -3.98
CA LYS A 257 -11.32 1.58 -4.26
C LYS A 257 -12.35 2.45 -3.56
N HIS A 258 -13.39 1.87 -2.95
CA HIS A 258 -14.43 2.62 -2.22
C HIS A 258 -15.05 3.76 -3.05
N ASN A 259 -15.22 3.55 -4.36
CA ASN A 259 -15.88 4.54 -5.22
C ASN A 259 -17.41 4.31 -5.29
N ASP A 260 -17.87 3.08 -5.06
CA ASP A 260 -19.29 2.69 -5.03
C ASP A 260 -20.11 3.03 -6.30
N VAL A 261 -19.45 3.06 -7.45
CA VAL A 261 -20.06 3.43 -8.74
C VAL A 261 -20.70 2.24 -9.45
N MET A 262 -20.23 1.01 -9.21
CA MET A 262 -20.58 -0.14 -10.02
C MET A 262 -21.52 -1.11 -9.30
N ALA A 263 -22.60 -1.51 -9.98
CA ALA A 263 -23.55 -2.51 -9.52
C ALA A 263 -23.98 -3.45 -10.65
N ARG A 264 -24.90 -4.37 -10.36
CA ARG A 264 -25.64 -5.13 -11.38
C ARG A 264 -27.01 -4.49 -11.58
N ASP A 265 -27.46 -4.45 -12.81
CA ASP A 265 -28.81 -4.01 -13.19
C ASP A 265 -29.50 -5.08 -14.06
N GLY A 266 -30.83 -5.15 -13.94
CA GLY A 266 -31.67 -6.09 -14.68
C GLY A 266 -31.88 -7.45 -14.00
N LYS A 267 -32.61 -8.33 -14.71
CA LYS A 267 -32.94 -9.71 -14.29
C LYS A 267 -32.84 -10.65 -15.48
N GLY A 268 -32.48 -11.91 -15.24
CA GLY A 268 -32.36 -12.92 -16.30
C GLY A 268 -31.26 -12.58 -17.31
N TYR A 269 -31.47 -12.93 -18.59
CA TYR A 269 -30.48 -12.72 -19.65
C TYR A 269 -30.07 -11.25 -19.90
N PRO A 270 -30.96 -10.24 -19.80
CA PRO A 270 -30.58 -8.83 -19.91
C PRO A 270 -29.68 -8.29 -18.79
N THR A 271 -29.39 -9.08 -17.75
CA THR A 271 -28.59 -8.62 -16.60
C THR A 271 -27.19 -8.19 -17.05
N LYS A 272 -26.80 -6.97 -16.68
CA LYS A 272 -25.49 -6.39 -16.99
C LYS A 272 -24.91 -5.67 -15.78
N ILE A 273 -23.64 -5.32 -15.88
CA ILE A 273 -23.05 -4.33 -14.97
C ILE A 273 -23.56 -2.93 -15.32
N ALA A 274 -23.74 -2.09 -14.32
CA ALA A 274 -24.26 -0.74 -14.44
C ALA A 274 -23.40 0.25 -13.64
N PHE A 275 -23.39 1.51 -14.08
CA PHE A 275 -22.70 2.62 -13.42
C PHE A 275 -23.74 3.59 -12.84
N ASP A 276 -23.61 3.95 -11.56
CA ASP A 276 -24.61 4.69 -10.78
C ASP A 276 -26.04 4.15 -11.04
N THR A 277 -26.92 4.99 -11.58
CA THR A 277 -28.28 4.66 -11.97
C THR A 277 -28.36 4.15 -13.42
N ASN A 278 -27.46 3.22 -13.79
CA ASN A 278 -27.32 2.65 -15.13
C ASN A 278 -27.04 3.70 -16.23
N LEU A 279 -26.24 4.71 -15.90
CA LEU A 279 -25.74 5.71 -16.84
C LEU A 279 -24.60 5.14 -17.70
N PRO A 280 -24.33 5.70 -18.89
CA PRO A 280 -23.05 5.50 -19.57
C PRO A 280 -21.88 5.85 -18.64
N MET A 281 -20.77 5.13 -18.72
CA MET A 281 -19.63 5.31 -17.82
C MET A 281 -19.15 6.77 -17.76
N LEU A 282 -19.08 7.47 -18.89
CA LEU A 282 -18.65 8.88 -18.92
C LEU A 282 -19.57 9.83 -18.12
N GLU A 283 -20.86 9.50 -18.04
CA GLU A 283 -21.87 10.31 -17.35
C GLU A 283 -22.04 9.93 -15.88
N SER A 284 -21.45 8.82 -15.46
CA SER A 284 -21.43 8.38 -14.08
C SER A 284 -20.37 9.12 -13.25
N SER A 285 -20.40 8.88 -11.94
CA SER A 285 -19.38 9.27 -10.97
C SER A 285 -18.05 8.52 -11.13
N CYS A 286 -17.89 7.67 -12.17
CA CYS A 286 -16.68 6.91 -12.45
C CYS A 286 -15.47 7.81 -12.69
N VAL A 287 -14.47 7.67 -11.82
CA VAL A 287 -13.19 8.40 -11.89
C VAL A 287 -12.15 7.72 -12.79
N SER A 288 -12.53 6.66 -13.51
CA SER A 288 -11.67 5.91 -14.44
C SER A 288 -10.35 5.38 -13.84
N CYS A 289 -10.36 4.96 -12.57
CA CYS A 289 -9.15 4.46 -11.88
C CYS A 289 -8.61 3.11 -12.38
N GLY A 290 -9.37 2.38 -13.21
CA GLY A 290 -8.91 1.15 -13.88
C GLY A 290 -8.92 -0.14 -13.05
N GLU A 291 -9.20 -0.11 -11.74
CA GLU A 291 -9.21 -1.33 -10.90
C GLU A 291 -10.23 -2.38 -11.38
N CYS A 292 -11.37 -1.94 -11.92
CA CYS A 292 -12.38 -2.81 -12.51
C CYS A 292 -11.87 -3.56 -13.76
N VAL A 293 -11.03 -2.92 -14.59
CA VAL A 293 -10.40 -3.52 -15.78
C VAL A 293 -9.35 -4.55 -15.36
N ILE A 294 -8.49 -4.18 -14.40
CA ILE A 294 -7.45 -5.07 -13.83
C ILE A 294 -8.07 -6.32 -13.21
N SER A 295 -9.25 -6.16 -12.60
CA SER A 295 -10.01 -7.21 -11.96
C SER A 295 -10.91 -7.98 -12.92
N CYS A 296 -11.10 -7.59 -14.18
CA CYS A 296 -11.98 -8.30 -15.10
C CYS A 296 -11.32 -9.60 -15.58
N PRO A 297 -11.91 -10.80 -15.34
CA PRO A 297 -11.36 -12.08 -15.80
C PRO A 297 -11.58 -12.33 -17.30
N THR A 298 -12.45 -11.54 -17.93
CA THR A 298 -12.73 -11.58 -19.36
C THR A 298 -12.31 -10.26 -19.98
N ASP A 299 -12.76 -10.01 -21.21
CA ASP A 299 -12.55 -8.76 -21.94
C ASP A 299 -13.75 -7.82 -21.91
N ALA A 300 -14.69 -8.04 -20.97
CA ALA A 300 -15.83 -7.15 -20.76
C ALA A 300 -15.45 -5.72 -20.36
N LEU A 301 -14.24 -5.53 -19.80
CA LEU A 301 -13.68 -4.24 -19.45
C LEU A 301 -12.22 -4.24 -19.92
N GLN A 302 -11.86 -3.24 -20.72
CA GLN A 302 -10.52 -3.07 -21.28
C GLN A 302 -10.10 -1.61 -21.27
N PHE A 303 -8.79 -1.38 -21.19
CA PHE A 303 -8.23 -0.06 -21.46
C PHE A 303 -8.22 0.19 -22.96
N ARG A 304 -8.58 1.41 -23.37
CA ARG A 304 -8.55 1.78 -24.78
C ARG A 304 -7.09 1.96 -25.24
N PRO A 305 -6.67 1.36 -26.38
CA PRO A 305 -5.28 1.41 -26.85
C PRO A 305 -4.70 2.83 -26.94
N LEU A 306 -5.50 3.78 -27.45
CA LEU A 306 -5.10 5.19 -27.60
C LEU A 306 -4.65 5.85 -26.29
N VAL A 307 -5.13 5.42 -25.12
CA VAL A 307 -4.71 6.01 -23.83
C VAL A 307 -3.32 5.53 -23.44
N ILE A 308 -3.04 4.25 -23.66
CA ILE A 308 -1.74 3.65 -23.35
C ILE A 308 -0.68 4.25 -24.27
N GLU A 309 -0.98 4.38 -25.56
CA GLU A 309 -0.10 5.01 -26.55
C GLU A 309 0.21 6.47 -26.19
N LYS A 310 -0.81 7.26 -25.83
CA LYS A 310 -0.63 8.65 -25.41
C LYS A 310 0.19 8.79 -24.12
N GLN A 311 -0.01 7.91 -23.15
CA GLN A 311 0.77 7.93 -21.91
C GLN A 311 2.25 7.64 -22.19
N ILE A 312 2.55 6.61 -22.98
CA ILE A 312 3.92 6.26 -23.36
C ILE A 312 4.56 7.39 -24.16
N ALA A 313 3.84 8.00 -25.10
CA ALA A 313 4.32 9.15 -25.87
C ALA A 313 4.66 10.34 -24.96
N LYS A 314 3.74 10.75 -24.07
CA LYS A 314 3.99 11.86 -23.13
C LYS A 314 5.23 11.63 -22.27
N LEU A 315 5.37 10.43 -21.70
CA LEU A 315 6.54 10.07 -20.90
C LEU A 315 7.83 10.04 -21.71
N SER A 316 7.76 9.64 -22.98
CA SER A 316 8.92 9.65 -23.87
C SER A 316 9.36 11.08 -24.18
N ASP A 317 8.39 12.00 -24.39
CA ASP A 317 8.64 13.43 -24.59
C ASP A 317 9.24 14.09 -23.33
N ASP A 318 8.67 13.80 -22.14
CA ASP A 318 9.13 14.30 -20.84
C ASP A 318 10.55 13.83 -20.50
N LEU A 319 10.92 12.62 -20.95
CA LEU A 319 12.28 12.06 -20.82
C LEU A 319 13.22 12.50 -21.95
N HIS A 320 12.75 13.35 -22.89
CA HIS A 320 13.49 13.78 -24.07
C HIS A 320 14.04 12.63 -24.93
N LEU A 321 13.32 11.52 -24.98
CA LEU A 321 13.65 10.37 -25.82
C LEU A 321 13.21 10.68 -27.25
N ASP A 322 14.15 11.05 -28.13
CA ASP A 322 13.85 11.33 -29.54
C ASP A 322 13.23 10.08 -30.21
N THR A 323 11.92 10.09 -30.43
CA THR A 323 11.19 8.94 -31.01
C THR A 323 11.39 8.80 -32.51
N SER A 324 12.04 9.77 -33.16
CA SER A 324 12.38 9.74 -34.58
C SER A 324 13.90 9.62 -34.78
N GLN A 325 14.40 8.39 -34.69
CA GLN A 325 15.76 7.97 -35.09
C GLN A 325 16.92 8.70 -34.37
N SER A 326 17.63 7.94 -33.51
CA SER A 326 18.73 8.35 -32.61
C SER A 326 18.33 8.79 -31.20
N GLY A 327 17.33 8.13 -30.60
CA GLY A 327 17.12 8.20 -29.15
C GLY A 327 18.36 7.75 -28.37
N ASP A 328 18.59 8.37 -27.21
CA ASP A 328 19.64 7.97 -26.28
C ASP A 328 19.45 6.49 -25.90
N PRO A 329 20.37 5.57 -26.31
CA PRO A 329 20.25 4.15 -25.99
C PRO A 329 20.37 3.86 -24.49
N SER A 330 20.66 4.88 -23.68
CA SER A 330 20.74 4.77 -22.23
C SER A 330 19.39 4.65 -21.54
N THR A 331 18.26 5.04 -22.15
CA THR A 331 16.96 5.11 -21.46
C THR A 331 15.80 4.58 -22.34
N GLU A 332 14.97 3.69 -21.80
CA GLU A 332 13.87 3.02 -22.52
C GLU A 332 12.65 2.82 -21.62
N VAL A 333 11.45 3.19 -22.07
CA VAL A 333 10.19 2.83 -21.39
C VAL A 333 9.86 1.38 -21.69
N LEU A 334 9.67 0.57 -20.65
CA LEU A 334 9.45 -0.87 -20.81
C LEU A 334 8.02 -1.20 -21.26
N SER A 335 7.88 -2.15 -22.17
CA SER A 335 6.59 -2.75 -22.52
C SER A 335 6.10 -3.71 -21.43
N PRO A 336 4.78 -3.96 -21.31
CA PRO A 336 4.24 -4.94 -20.37
C PRO A 336 4.85 -6.34 -20.51
N GLU A 337 5.16 -6.76 -21.73
CA GLU A 337 5.82 -8.04 -22.03
C GLU A 337 7.24 -8.08 -21.49
N GLN A 338 8.03 -7.02 -21.74
CA GLN A 338 9.39 -6.89 -21.18
C GLN A 338 9.35 -6.88 -19.65
N MET A 339 8.35 -6.24 -19.04
CA MET A 339 8.16 -6.26 -17.58
C MET A 339 7.92 -7.68 -17.06
N LEU A 340 7.04 -8.46 -17.71
CA LEU A 340 6.73 -9.82 -17.27
C LEU A 340 7.88 -10.82 -17.42
N ASP A 341 8.89 -10.51 -18.24
CA ASP A 341 10.13 -11.30 -18.31
C ASP A 341 11.07 -11.05 -17.12
N ILE A 342 10.83 -10.00 -16.32
CA ILE A 342 11.61 -9.72 -15.11
C ILE A 342 10.94 -10.39 -13.89
N PRO A 343 11.68 -11.20 -13.10
CA PRO A 343 11.10 -12.05 -12.06
C PRO A 343 10.19 -11.35 -11.05
N ILE A 344 10.49 -10.11 -10.65
CA ILE A 344 9.71 -9.40 -9.63
C ILE A 344 8.28 -9.03 -10.09
N PHE A 345 8.04 -8.91 -11.40
CA PHE A 345 6.72 -8.64 -11.97
C PHE A 345 5.90 -9.91 -12.24
N THR A 346 6.47 -11.09 -11.98
CA THR A 346 5.72 -12.34 -12.15
C THR A 346 4.44 -12.30 -11.31
N GLY A 347 3.32 -12.74 -11.87
CA GLY A 347 2.02 -12.76 -11.18
C GLY A 347 1.35 -11.38 -11.02
N ILE A 348 1.94 -10.30 -11.53
CA ILE A 348 1.24 -9.02 -11.66
C ILE A 348 0.28 -9.09 -12.85
N PRO A 349 -0.99 -8.63 -12.72
CA PRO A 349 -1.93 -8.68 -13.83
C PRO A 349 -1.43 -7.91 -15.05
N TYR A 350 -1.44 -8.55 -16.22
CA TYR A 350 -1.01 -7.94 -17.48
C TYR A 350 -1.72 -6.60 -17.74
N LYS A 351 -3.05 -6.55 -17.53
CA LYS A 351 -3.85 -5.32 -17.67
C LYS A 351 -3.38 -4.18 -16.75
N PHE A 352 -2.81 -4.48 -15.58
CA PHE A 352 -2.21 -3.46 -14.72
C PHE A 352 -0.92 -2.91 -15.34
N LEU A 353 -0.03 -3.79 -15.81
CA LEU A 353 1.21 -3.39 -16.46
C LEU A 353 0.93 -2.60 -17.75
N GLN A 354 -0.11 -2.97 -18.49
CA GLN A 354 -0.56 -2.24 -19.68
C GLN A 354 -0.95 -0.79 -19.35
N PHE A 355 -1.72 -0.58 -18.27
CA PHE A 355 -2.15 0.76 -17.85
C PHE A 355 -1.04 1.58 -17.18
N ASN A 356 -0.02 0.91 -16.63
CA ASN A 356 1.08 1.54 -15.91
C ASN A 356 2.41 1.36 -16.64
N GLY A 357 2.40 1.05 -17.94
CA GLY A 357 3.60 0.69 -18.69
C GLY A 357 4.64 1.81 -18.70
N GLY A 358 4.15 3.04 -18.77
CA GLY A 358 4.96 4.24 -18.65
C GLY A 358 5.67 4.45 -17.30
N ALA A 359 5.30 3.71 -16.25
CA ALA A 359 5.85 3.87 -14.90
C ALA A 359 7.10 3.02 -14.65
N CYS A 360 7.59 2.25 -15.64
CA CYS A 360 8.86 1.53 -15.53
C CYS A 360 9.80 1.91 -16.68
N VAL A 361 10.98 2.42 -16.32
CA VAL A 361 11.98 2.93 -17.27
C VAL A 361 13.29 2.18 -17.05
N ARG A 362 13.80 1.51 -18.08
CA ARG A 362 15.15 0.96 -18.11
C ARG A 362 16.15 2.10 -18.29
N ARG A 363 17.22 2.10 -17.50
CA ARG A 363 18.33 3.06 -17.57
C ARG A 363 19.68 2.34 -17.57
N ILE A 364 20.57 2.72 -18.48
CA ILE A 364 21.97 2.31 -18.55
C ILE A 364 22.80 3.48 -18.04
N LEU A 365 23.57 3.25 -16.99
CA LEU A 365 24.34 4.24 -16.27
C LEU A 365 25.82 4.01 -16.51
N GLN A 366 26.56 5.09 -16.73
CA GLN A 366 28.00 5.08 -16.87
C GLN A 366 28.69 5.20 -15.50
N PRO A 367 29.95 4.78 -15.38
CA PRO A 367 30.72 4.94 -14.15
C PRO A 367 30.74 6.41 -13.68
N GLY A 368 30.31 6.66 -12.45
CA GLY A 368 30.20 7.98 -11.84
C GLY A 368 28.81 8.61 -11.90
N ASP A 369 27.87 8.03 -12.64
CA ASP A 369 26.49 8.52 -12.69
C ASP A 369 25.79 8.34 -11.34
N VAL A 370 25.06 9.36 -10.92
CA VAL A 370 24.35 9.39 -9.64
C VAL A 370 22.90 8.99 -9.86
N LEU A 371 22.50 7.89 -9.21
CA LEU A 371 21.14 7.36 -9.28
C LEU A 371 20.17 8.17 -8.41
N CYS A 372 20.58 8.50 -7.19
CA CYS A 372 19.88 9.42 -6.30
C CYS A 372 20.84 9.99 -5.25
N LYS A 373 20.48 11.13 -4.63
CA LYS A 373 21.28 11.73 -3.54
C LYS A 373 20.59 11.66 -2.20
N GLU A 374 21.40 11.55 -1.15
CA GLU A 374 20.95 11.66 0.23
C GLU A 374 20.17 12.97 0.46
N GLY A 375 19.04 12.89 1.15
CA GLY A 375 18.17 14.03 1.44
C GLY A 375 17.15 14.35 0.35
N GLU A 376 17.33 13.88 -0.89
CA GLU A 376 16.33 14.07 -1.96
C GLU A 376 15.07 13.25 -1.66
N TYR A 377 13.89 13.78 -1.96
CA TYR A 377 12.67 12.99 -1.98
C TYR A 377 12.52 12.35 -3.37
N GLY A 378 12.25 11.05 -3.41
CA GLY A 378 12.08 10.32 -4.66
C GLY A 378 10.78 9.53 -4.66
N SER A 379 10.04 9.62 -5.76
CA SER A 379 8.79 8.88 -6.00
C SER A 379 9.02 7.54 -6.72
N THR A 380 10.28 7.19 -6.99
CA THR A 380 10.66 5.97 -7.70
C THR A 380 11.59 5.07 -6.86
N ALA A 381 11.62 3.79 -7.20
CA ALA A 381 12.60 2.82 -6.71
C ALA A 381 13.37 2.24 -7.90
N PHE A 382 14.54 1.64 -7.65
CA PHE A 382 15.43 1.18 -8.71
C PHE A 382 15.72 -0.31 -8.56
N LEU A 383 15.34 -1.13 -9.53
CA LEU A 383 15.75 -2.53 -9.59
C LEU A 383 17.12 -2.63 -10.25
N ILE A 384 18.06 -3.32 -9.62
CA ILE A 384 19.37 -3.56 -10.23
C ILE A 384 19.26 -4.79 -11.15
N GLN A 385 19.51 -4.60 -12.45
CA GLN A 385 19.57 -5.70 -13.42
C GLN A 385 21.01 -6.19 -13.62
N ARG A 386 21.97 -5.26 -13.74
CA ARG A 386 23.40 -5.54 -13.84
C ARG A 386 24.25 -4.38 -13.30
N GLY A 387 25.51 -4.66 -12.99
CA GLY A 387 26.49 -3.66 -12.58
C GLY A 387 26.61 -3.51 -11.06
N LYS A 388 27.34 -2.48 -10.62
CA LYS A 388 27.71 -2.26 -9.22
C LYS A 388 27.58 -0.80 -8.82
N PHE A 389 26.98 -0.57 -7.66
CA PHE A 389 26.70 0.75 -7.11
C PHE A 389 27.44 0.97 -5.80
N GLU A 390 28.01 2.16 -5.60
CA GLU A 390 28.54 2.64 -4.33
C GLU A 390 27.44 3.43 -3.60
N ILE A 391 27.19 3.06 -2.35
CA ILE A 391 26.27 3.73 -1.44
C ILE A 391 27.10 4.60 -0.48
N GLN A 392 26.95 5.91 -0.63
CA GLN A 392 27.63 6.93 0.15
C GLN A 392 26.66 7.51 1.18
N ILE A 393 26.97 7.35 2.47
CA ILE A 393 26.14 7.88 3.55
C ILE A 393 26.93 8.91 4.35
N SER A 394 26.41 10.13 4.44
CA SER A 394 27.02 11.16 5.25
C SER A 394 26.93 10.80 6.73
N ARG A 395 28.07 10.70 7.43
CA ARG A 395 28.05 10.64 8.89
C ARG A 395 27.72 12.03 9.40
N SER A 396 26.46 12.25 9.78
CA SER A 396 26.05 13.49 10.43
C SER A 396 26.74 13.63 11.79
N GLY A 397 27.80 14.44 11.82
CA GLY A 397 28.44 14.95 13.03
C GLY A 397 28.92 16.38 12.77
N VAL A 398 28.19 17.36 13.31
CA VAL A 398 28.59 18.77 13.47
C VAL A 398 28.80 19.57 12.17
N LYS A 399 27.73 20.17 11.63
CA LYS A 399 27.88 21.39 10.81
C LYS A 399 28.04 22.59 11.76
N LYS A 400 29.28 23.03 12.01
CA LYS A 400 29.51 24.42 12.46
C LYS A 400 29.18 25.35 11.29
N SER A 401 28.19 26.21 11.49
CA SER A 401 27.80 27.25 10.55
C SER A 401 28.86 28.36 10.50
N ASN A 402 29.90 28.16 9.70
CA ASN A 402 30.71 29.30 9.27
C ASN A 402 30.09 29.90 8.02
N LYS A 403 29.28 30.95 8.22
CA LYS A 403 28.97 31.93 7.19
C LYS A 403 30.28 32.58 6.74
N SER A 404 30.69 32.32 5.51
CA SER A 404 31.56 33.25 4.77
C SER A 404 30.96 33.47 3.39
N SER A 405 30.50 34.69 3.17
CA SER A 405 30.03 35.20 1.89
C SER A 405 31.15 35.18 0.85
N GLU A 406 30.98 34.44 -0.24
CA GLU A 406 31.67 34.77 -1.50
C GLU A 406 30.70 34.62 -2.67
N ARG A 407 30.43 35.77 -3.31
CA ARG A 407 29.78 35.89 -4.62
C ARG A 407 30.73 35.38 -5.71
N LYS A 408 30.38 34.29 -6.41
CA LYS A 408 30.83 33.94 -7.78
C LYS A 408 29.65 33.16 -8.40
N GLY A 409 29.03 33.52 -9.53
CA GLY A 409 29.56 33.98 -10.81
C GLY A 409 29.14 32.94 -11.85
N PHE A 410 28.19 33.28 -12.72
CA PHE A 410 27.28 32.39 -13.47
C PHE A 410 27.89 31.56 -14.64
N PHE A 411 29.22 31.45 -14.76
CA PHE A 411 29.84 30.72 -15.88
C PHE A 411 31.15 30.04 -15.46
N ASN A 412 31.10 28.72 -15.21
CA ASN A 412 32.15 27.74 -15.54
C ASN A 412 31.84 26.40 -14.86
N ARG A 413 31.18 25.50 -15.59
CA ARG A 413 31.10 24.09 -15.21
C ARG A 413 31.05 23.20 -16.45
N ILE A 414 32.11 23.25 -17.24
CA ILE A 414 32.33 22.34 -18.36
C ILE A 414 33.84 22.03 -18.44
N PHE A 415 34.18 20.75 -18.19
CA PHE A 415 35.46 20.04 -18.31
C PHE A 415 36.61 20.35 -17.34
N THR A 416 37.05 19.32 -16.59
CA THR A 416 38.38 18.70 -16.82
C THR A 416 38.53 17.37 -16.05
N SER A 417 38.96 16.37 -16.82
CA SER A 417 39.41 15.04 -16.42
C SER A 417 40.85 15.11 -15.85
N GLY A 418 41.19 14.19 -14.94
CA GLY A 418 42.54 14.05 -14.39
C GLY A 418 42.70 12.80 -13.54
N SER A 419 43.25 11.76 -14.15
CA SER A 419 43.57 10.45 -13.58
C SER A 419 44.80 10.46 -12.65
N LYS A 420 44.82 9.57 -11.64
CA LYS A 420 45.89 8.60 -11.32
C LYS A 420 45.79 8.04 -9.88
N GLY A 421 45.97 6.72 -9.74
CA GLY A 421 46.50 6.11 -8.52
C GLY A 421 45.75 4.87 -8.03
N ILE A 422 46.16 3.70 -8.53
CA ILE A 422 45.71 2.35 -8.16
C ILE A 422 46.10 2.01 -6.72
N ALA A 423 45.22 1.34 -5.97
CA ALA A 423 45.61 0.34 -4.98
C ALA A 423 44.63 -0.84 -5.02
N THR A 424 45.22 -2.02 -5.09
CA THR A 424 44.62 -3.28 -5.51
C THR A 424 44.13 -4.09 -4.30
N LEU A 425 42.99 -4.78 -4.49
CA LEU A 425 42.53 -6.03 -3.85
C LEU A 425 42.38 -6.11 -2.31
N ALA A 426 41.15 -6.37 -1.86
CA ALA A 426 40.81 -7.67 -1.29
C ALA A 426 39.28 -7.90 -1.25
N THR A 427 38.92 -9.16 -1.46
CA THR A 427 37.59 -9.78 -1.48
C THR A 427 36.89 -9.78 -0.13
N GLY A 428 35.66 -9.28 -0.08
CA GLY A 428 34.74 -9.46 1.05
C GLY A 428 35.16 -8.80 2.37
N SER A 429 34.22 -8.77 3.31
CA SER A 429 34.29 -8.19 4.66
C SER A 429 34.31 -6.66 4.76
N ASP A 430 33.52 -6.14 5.71
CA ASP A 430 33.60 -4.77 6.21
C ASP A 430 35.06 -4.43 6.55
N THR A 431 35.65 -3.46 5.84
CA THR A 431 36.94 -2.89 6.24
C THR A 431 36.77 -1.42 6.61
N SER A 432 36.92 -1.12 7.89
CA SER A 432 37.03 0.24 8.41
C SER A 432 38.30 0.93 7.87
N ASN A 433 38.14 2.05 7.16
CA ASN A 433 39.23 2.94 6.76
C ASN A 433 39.42 4.06 7.83
N PRO A 434 40.63 4.57 8.13
CA PRO A 434 40.90 5.50 9.25
C PRO A 434 40.33 6.93 9.12
N LYS A 435 39.37 7.16 8.22
CA LYS A 435 38.65 8.44 8.05
C LYS A 435 37.13 8.34 8.22
N GLY A 436 36.64 7.25 8.79
CA GLY A 436 35.25 7.19 9.25
C GLY A 436 34.18 7.25 8.16
N GLU A 437 34.48 6.91 6.91
CA GLU A 437 33.47 6.71 5.86
C GLU A 437 33.45 5.23 5.48
N SER A 438 32.31 4.57 5.73
CA SER A 438 32.05 3.20 5.29
C SER A 438 31.51 3.27 3.86
N ARG A 439 32.25 2.74 2.88
CA ARG A 439 31.79 2.61 1.48
C ARG A 439 31.09 1.27 1.32
N LEU A 440 29.77 1.32 1.12
CA LEU A 440 28.94 0.13 0.92
C LEU A 440 28.75 -0.06 -0.59
N PHE A 441 28.82 -1.30 -1.08
CA PHE A 441 28.55 -1.59 -2.49
C PHE A 441 27.32 -2.50 -2.64
N ARG A 442 26.60 -2.33 -3.75
CA ARG A 442 25.37 -3.06 -4.07
C ARG A 442 25.39 -3.55 -5.52
N GLY A 443 24.85 -4.75 -5.75
CA GLY A 443 24.76 -5.41 -7.05
C GLY A 443 23.40 -6.07 -7.28
N PRO A 444 23.26 -6.91 -8.32
CA PRO A 444 21.98 -7.57 -8.66
C PRO A 444 21.41 -8.44 -7.52
N GLU A 445 22.26 -8.90 -6.61
CA GLU A 445 21.87 -9.64 -5.41
C GLU A 445 21.00 -8.85 -4.43
N ASP A 446 21.12 -7.51 -4.43
CA ASP A 446 20.38 -6.61 -3.55
C ASP A 446 18.99 -6.26 -4.13
N VAL A 447 18.72 -6.64 -5.38
CA VAL A 447 17.46 -6.57 -6.16
C VAL A 447 16.88 -5.17 -6.33
N ILE A 448 16.73 -4.36 -5.28
CA ILE A 448 16.07 -3.06 -5.28
C ILE A 448 16.78 -2.04 -4.39
N LEU A 449 16.81 -0.78 -4.81
CA LEU A 449 17.28 0.37 -4.05
C LEU A 449 16.22 1.49 -4.01
N GLY A 450 16.14 2.19 -2.90
CA GLY A 450 15.30 3.40 -2.78
C GLY A 450 13.81 3.11 -2.59
N GLU A 451 13.43 1.84 -2.51
CA GLU A 451 12.08 1.37 -2.20
C GLU A 451 11.53 1.98 -0.92
N MET A 452 12.39 2.18 0.09
CA MET A 452 11.99 2.80 1.35
C MET A 452 11.60 4.26 1.22
N ALA A 453 12.39 5.06 0.50
CA ALA A 453 12.05 6.45 0.27
C ALA A 453 10.76 6.59 -0.55
N CYS A 454 10.52 5.66 -1.48
CA CYS A 454 9.31 5.62 -2.29
C CYS A 454 8.07 5.22 -1.47
N LEU A 455 8.16 4.14 -0.68
CA LEU A 455 7.04 3.63 0.12
C LEU A 455 6.74 4.50 1.34
N ASN A 456 7.78 4.86 2.08
CA ASN A 456 7.67 5.62 3.33
C ASN A 456 7.65 7.13 3.09
N ARG A 457 7.83 7.57 1.83
CA ARG A 457 7.85 8.99 1.43
C ARG A 457 8.89 9.81 2.19
N SER A 458 9.90 9.13 2.70
CA SER A 458 11.03 9.70 3.41
C SER A 458 12.07 10.21 2.40
N PRO A 459 12.92 11.17 2.79
CA PRO A 459 14.09 11.48 1.97
C PRO A 459 15.00 10.25 1.83
N ARG A 460 15.75 10.19 0.73
CA ARG A 460 16.77 9.16 0.49
C ARG A 460 17.79 9.18 1.63
N SER A 461 18.10 8.02 2.18
CA SER A 461 19.04 7.85 3.29
C SER A 461 20.51 7.83 2.88
N ALA A 462 20.78 7.80 1.57
CA ALA A 462 22.12 7.67 1.02
C ALA A 462 22.17 8.24 -0.41
N THR A 463 23.38 8.61 -0.84
CA THR A 463 23.68 8.87 -2.25
C THR A 463 24.12 7.57 -2.91
N VAL A 464 23.62 7.27 -4.11
CA VAL A 464 23.91 6.04 -4.85
C VAL A 464 24.58 6.39 -6.17
N VAL A 465 25.76 5.83 -6.41
CA VAL A 465 26.61 6.15 -7.58
C VAL A 465 26.98 4.86 -8.31
N ALA A 466 26.83 4.83 -9.64
CA ALA A 466 27.30 3.71 -10.45
C ALA A 466 28.83 3.67 -10.45
N VAL A 467 29.41 2.50 -10.19
CA VAL A 467 30.88 2.30 -10.15
C VAL A 467 31.41 1.80 -11.49
N GLU A 468 30.56 1.08 -12.20
CA GLU A 468 30.80 0.52 -13.53
C GLU A 468 29.56 0.74 -14.41
N GLU A 469 29.63 0.39 -15.69
CA GLU A 469 28.43 0.40 -16.53
C GLU A 469 27.36 -0.52 -15.91
N SER A 470 26.22 0.06 -15.59
CA SER A 470 25.18 -0.60 -14.80
C SER A 470 23.82 -0.40 -15.46
N GLU A 471 22.91 -1.35 -15.26
CA GLU A 471 21.53 -1.28 -15.77
C GLU A 471 20.58 -1.35 -14.59
N VAL A 472 19.64 -0.41 -14.56
CA VAL A 472 18.56 -0.36 -13.58
C VAL A 472 17.21 -0.23 -14.25
N ILE A 473 16.17 -0.66 -13.55
CA ILE A 473 14.78 -0.35 -13.90
C ILE A 473 14.25 0.59 -12.83
N GLU A 474 14.00 1.82 -13.22
CA GLU A 474 13.32 2.81 -12.40
C GLU A 474 11.82 2.53 -12.40
N ILE A 475 11.23 2.35 -11.23
CA ILE A 475 9.83 1.95 -11.02
C ILE A 475 9.11 3.01 -10.21
N GLY A 476 7.98 3.49 -10.73
CA GLY A 476 7.09 4.42 -10.04
C GLY A 476 6.38 3.82 -8.82
N SER A 477 6.02 4.69 -7.87
CA SER A 477 5.36 4.30 -6.62
C SER A 477 4.12 3.43 -6.79
N ASN A 478 3.26 3.75 -7.77
CA ASN A 478 2.06 3.00 -8.13
C ASN A 478 2.35 1.53 -8.45
N VAL A 479 3.43 1.26 -9.18
CA VAL A 479 3.85 -0.10 -9.50
C VAL A 479 4.45 -0.79 -8.29
N LEU A 480 5.27 -0.09 -7.50
CA LEU A 480 5.83 -0.61 -6.25
C LEU A 480 4.74 -0.99 -5.22
N TYR A 481 3.66 -0.21 -5.13
CA TYR A 481 2.48 -0.56 -4.33
C TYR A 481 1.79 -1.83 -4.83
N MET A 482 1.68 -2.04 -6.15
CA MET A 482 1.13 -3.28 -6.68
C MET A 482 2.01 -4.50 -6.42
N LEU A 483 3.34 -4.33 -6.42
CA LEU A 483 4.26 -5.40 -6.05
C LEU A 483 4.03 -5.86 -4.60
N GLN A 484 3.61 -4.98 -3.69
CA GLN A 484 3.28 -5.38 -2.31
C GLN A 484 2.00 -6.23 -2.21
N ARG A 485 1.06 -6.09 -3.15
CA ARG A 485 -0.16 -6.92 -3.18
C ARG A 485 0.09 -8.36 -3.62
N ASN A 486 1.20 -8.60 -4.32
CA ASN A 486 1.58 -9.93 -4.76
C ASN A 486 2.48 -10.58 -3.70
N SER A 487 2.01 -11.70 -3.13
CA SER A 487 2.72 -12.37 -2.04
C SER A 487 4.13 -12.82 -2.38
N ALA A 488 4.45 -13.07 -3.65
CA ALA A 488 5.81 -13.43 -4.05
C ALA A 488 6.71 -12.22 -4.26
N SER A 489 6.23 -11.18 -4.94
CA SER A 489 6.96 -9.91 -5.08
C SER A 489 7.22 -9.30 -3.70
N LEU A 490 6.25 -9.37 -2.78
CA LEU A 490 6.39 -8.92 -1.39
C LEU A 490 7.47 -9.70 -0.63
N LYS A 491 7.59 -11.01 -0.81
CA LYS A 491 8.68 -11.80 -0.21
C LYS A 491 10.06 -11.31 -0.69
N LEU A 492 10.22 -11.10 -2.00
CA LEU A 492 11.47 -10.58 -2.57
C LEU A 492 11.82 -9.19 -2.02
N LEU A 493 10.84 -8.27 -1.96
CA LEU A 493 11.01 -6.94 -1.38
C LEU A 493 11.41 -6.99 0.10
N ASN A 494 10.72 -7.83 0.89
CA ASN A 494 11.01 -7.98 2.32
C ASN A 494 12.38 -8.62 2.59
N GLU A 495 12.80 -9.59 1.78
CA GLU A 495 14.13 -10.19 1.88
C GLU A 495 15.24 -9.21 1.54
N ALA A 496 15.08 -8.44 0.46
CA ALA A 496 16.01 -7.36 0.09
C ALA A 496 16.12 -6.33 1.23
N TYR A 497 14.97 -5.92 1.80
CA TYR A 497 14.95 -5.00 2.94
C TYR A 497 15.67 -5.57 4.17
N ARG A 498 15.34 -6.81 4.58
CA ARG A 498 15.94 -7.46 5.76
C ARG A 498 17.45 -7.58 5.66
N ARG A 499 17.96 -7.98 4.49
CA ARG A 499 19.40 -8.19 4.29
C ARG A 499 20.23 -6.91 4.43
N HIS A 500 19.68 -5.73 4.13
CA HIS A 500 20.52 -4.54 3.88
C HIS A 500 20.10 -3.27 4.64
N ALA A 501 18.81 -3.02 4.79
CA ALA A 501 18.31 -1.80 5.44
C ALA A 501 18.15 -2.00 6.95
N LEU A 502 17.83 -3.21 7.41
CA LEU A 502 17.56 -3.44 8.83
C LEU A 502 18.85 -3.39 9.67
N ASN A 503 19.92 -4.06 9.24
CA ASN A 503 21.21 -4.05 9.95
C ASN A 503 21.83 -2.64 10.05
N SER A 504 21.74 -1.86 8.96
CA SER A 504 22.27 -0.49 8.93
C SER A 504 21.46 0.48 9.80
N ASN A 505 20.14 0.27 9.92
CA ASN A 505 19.30 1.04 10.85
C ASN A 505 19.50 0.59 12.31
N LEU A 506 19.50 -0.72 12.58
CA LEU A 506 19.71 -1.28 13.92
C LEU A 506 21.05 -0.81 14.51
N SER A 507 22.15 -0.86 13.75
CA SER A 507 23.47 -0.38 14.23
C SER A 507 23.51 1.12 14.58
N ARG A 508 22.59 1.94 14.04
CA ARG A 508 22.46 3.37 14.35
C ARG A 508 21.56 3.65 15.54
N THR A 509 20.65 2.72 15.85
CA THR A 509 19.73 2.84 16.98
C THR A 509 20.53 2.82 18.29
N PRO A 510 20.42 3.84 19.17
CA PRO A 510 21.17 3.90 20.42
C PRO A 510 21.05 2.62 21.27
N LEU A 511 19.87 1.98 21.23
CA LEU A 511 19.59 0.73 21.93
C LEU A 511 20.45 -0.46 21.47
N CYS A 512 20.77 -0.53 20.18
CA CYS A 512 21.45 -1.68 19.58
C CYS A 512 22.95 -1.46 19.39
N ARG A 513 23.48 -0.32 19.85
CA ARG A 513 24.89 0.07 19.66
C ARG A 513 25.88 -0.91 20.32
N SER A 514 25.48 -1.55 21.41
CA SER A 514 26.29 -2.54 22.14
C SER A 514 26.26 -3.95 21.53
N LEU A 515 25.38 -4.19 20.54
CA LEU A 515 25.26 -5.51 19.89
C LEU A 515 26.40 -5.74 18.89
N LYS A 516 26.94 -6.96 18.90
CA LYS A 516 27.95 -7.41 17.92
C LYS A 516 27.31 -7.67 16.55
N PRO A 517 28.08 -7.69 15.46
CA PRO A 517 27.53 -7.96 14.11
C PRO A 517 26.71 -9.25 14.00
N MET A 518 27.17 -10.35 14.63
CA MET A 518 26.41 -11.61 14.64
C MET A 518 25.09 -11.51 15.41
N GLU A 519 25.05 -10.70 16.48
CA GLU A 519 23.84 -10.46 17.29
C GLU A 519 22.85 -9.57 16.54
N LEU A 520 23.36 -8.57 15.79
CA LEU A 520 22.57 -7.74 14.89
C LEU A 520 21.97 -8.54 13.75
N ASP A 521 22.75 -9.42 13.12
CA ASP A 521 22.25 -10.33 12.07
C ASP A 521 21.16 -11.26 12.62
N ARG A 522 21.38 -11.81 13.82
CA ARG A 522 20.41 -12.67 14.49
C ARG A 522 19.10 -11.94 14.78
N LEU A 523 19.20 -10.70 15.28
CA LEU A 523 18.05 -9.82 15.48
C LEU A 523 17.34 -9.58 14.15
N ALA A 524 18.08 -9.15 13.12
CA ALA A 524 17.52 -8.80 11.82
C ALA A 524 16.79 -9.96 11.11
N GLN A 525 17.25 -11.19 11.29
CA GLN A 525 16.61 -12.38 10.71
C GLN A 525 15.30 -12.76 11.42
N GLY A 526 15.15 -12.42 12.70
CA GLY A 526 14.03 -12.86 13.53
C GLY A 526 12.91 -11.85 13.71
N VAL A 527 13.00 -10.65 13.13
CA VAL A 527 11.94 -9.63 13.22
C VAL A 527 10.84 -9.80 12.18
N GLU A 528 9.66 -9.30 12.54
CA GLU A 528 8.52 -9.13 11.65
C GLU A 528 8.36 -7.63 11.31
N LEU A 529 8.09 -7.31 10.05
CA LEU A 529 7.72 -5.96 9.64
C LEU A 529 6.20 -5.86 9.67
N ILE A 530 5.68 -4.90 10.42
CA ILE A 530 4.24 -4.70 10.55
C ILE A 530 3.87 -3.28 10.13
N SER A 531 2.74 -3.19 9.43
CA SER A 531 2.13 -1.94 8.97
C SER A 531 0.83 -1.75 9.74
N VAL A 532 0.62 -0.58 10.30
CA VAL A 532 -0.50 -0.26 11.21
C VAL A 532 -1.17 1.01 10.72
N GLU A 533 -2.49 0.93 10.52
CA GLU A 533 -3.28 2.05 9.99
C GLU A 533 -3.60 3.08 11.10
N PRO A 534 -3.84 4.36 10.75
CA PRO A 534 -4.21 5.38 11.72
C PRO A 534 -5.40 4.97 12.59
N GLY A 535 -5.30 5.15 13.90
CA GLY A 535 -6.34 4.80 14.88
C GLY A 535 -6.33 3.33 15.31
N GLN A 536 -5.60 2.45 14.63
CA GLN A 536 -5.49 1.05 15.02
C GLN A 536 -4.66 0.90 16.31
N PRO A 537 -5.15 0.16 17.33
CA PRO A 537 -4.36 -0.15 18.51
C PRO A 537 -3.24 -1.15 18.14
N ILE A 538 -2.02 -0.85 18.58
CA ILE A 538 -0.86 -1.75 18.47
C ILE A 538 -0.90 -2.76 19.63
N PHE A 539 -1.22 -2.29 20.84
CA PHE A 539 -1.58 -3.10 22.00
C PHE A 539 -2.39 -2.26 22.99
N LYS A 540 -3.13 -2.92 23.88
CA LYS A 540 -3.92 -2.25 24.94
C LYS A 540 -3.30 -2.44 26.31
N GLU A 541 -3.56 -1.48 27.18
CA GLU A 541 -3.26 -1.58 28.61
C GLU A 541 -3.91 -2.84 29.21
N GLY A 542 -3.17 -3.56 30.05
CA GLY A 542 -3.64 -4.79 30.68
C GLY A 542 -3.41 -6.07 29.85
N GLU A 543 -3.07 -5.95 28.56
CA GLU A 543 -2.74 -7.12 27.74
C GLU A 543 -1.38 -7.72 28.14
N LEU A 544 -1.20 -9.02 27.88
CA LEU A 544 0.11 -9.65 28.01
C LEU A 544 1.02 -9.16 26.87
N GLY A 545 2.24 -8.77 27.21
CA GLY A 545 3.23 -8.31 26.24
C GLY A 545 4.45 -9.22 26.18
N ASP A 546 4.69 -9.84 25.03
CA ASP A 546 5.88 -10.66 24.78
C ASP A 546 6.69 -10.13 23.58
N GLU A 547 6.52 -8.85 23.23
CA GLU A 547 7.10 -8.23 22.02
C GLU A 547 7.54 -6.78 22.28
N VAL A 548 8.60 -6.39 21.57
CA VAL A 548 9.15 -5.03 21.52
C VAL A 548 9.02 -4.49 20.11
N TYR A 549 8.73 -3.20 19.96
CA TYR A 549 8.53 -2.56 18.67
C TYR A 549 9.52 -1.42 18.46
N MET A 550 9.93 -1.22 17.21
CA MET A 550 10.72 -0.07 16.78
C MET A 550 10.01 0.66 15.65
N ILE A 551 9.78 1.95 15.83
CA ILE A 551 9.11 2.84 14.88
C ILE A 551 10.08 3.16 13.73
N ARG A 552 9.67 2.80 12.52
CA ARG A 552 10.37 3.14 11.27
C ARG A 552 9.78 4.40 10.64
N LEU A 553 8.46 4.49 10.67
CA LEU A 553 7.68 5.59 10.11
C LEU A 553 6.48 5.82 11.01
N GLY A 554 6.02 7.07 11.01
CA GLY A 554 4.81 7.46 11.71
C GLY A 554 5.03 7.74 13.19
N TYR A 555 3.95 8.11 13.85
CA TYR A 555 3.86 8.48 15.24
C TYR A 555 2.80 7.62 15.93
N VAL A 556 3.09 7.26 17.17
CA VAL A 556 2.17 6.54 18.04
C VAL A 556 1.85 7.38 19.26
N LYS A 557 0.65 7.16 19.81
CA LYS A 557 0.19 7.73 21.06
C LYS A 557 0.17 6.64 22.13
N PHE A 558 0.69 6.97 23.31
CA PHE A 558 0.54 6.16 24.52
C PHE A 558 -0.52 6.79 25.42
N SER A 559 -1.48 5.99 25.87
CA SER A 559 -2.51 6.42 26.81
C SER A 559 -2.83 5.39 27.88
N ARG A 560 -3.35 5.87 29.01
CA ARG A 560 -3.93 5.05 30.08
C ARG A 560 -5.40 5.38 30.28
N LEU A 561 -6.18 4.39 30.66
CA LEU A 561 -7.58 4.60 31.00
C LEU A 561 -7.70 5.11 32.44
N GLN A 562 -8.13 6.35 32.64
CA GLN A 562 -8.38 6.92 33.97
C GLN A 562 -9.86 7.31 34.10
N GLY A 563 -10.63 6.50 34.83
CA GLY A 563 -12.09 6.66 34.90
C GLY A 563 -12.76 6.31 33.56
N MET A 564 -13.42 7.29 32.92
CA MET A 564 -14.04 7.15 31.59
C MET A 564 -13.29 7.91 30.48
N ARG A 565 -12.05 8.33 30.72
CA ARG A 565 -11.26 9.10 29.73
C ARG A 565 -9.89 8.48 29.53
N ASP A 566 -9.44 8.46 28.28
CA ASP A 566 -8.06 8.13 27.93
C ASP A 566 -7.15 9.32 28.26
N GLN A 567 -6.29 9.13 29.25
CA GLN A 567 -5.23 10.06 29.58
C GLN A 567 -4.03 9.78 28.68
N VAL A 568 -3.62 10.77 27.88
CA VAL A 568 -2.43 10.64 27.04
C VAL A 568 -1.17 10.81 27.87
N LEU A 569 -0.30 9.80 27.87
CA LEU A 569 0.98 9.82 28.57
C LEU A 569 2.05 10.53 27.75
N THR A 570 2.24 10.06 26.51
CA THR A 570 3.25 10.60 25.60
C THR A 570 2.92 10.24 24.17
N TYR A 571 3.65 10.84 23.26
CA TYR A 571 3.70 10.47 21.85
C TYR A 571 5.12 10.04 21.51
N MET A 572 5.29 9.24 20.47
CA MET A 572 6.61 8.78 20.04
C MET A 572 6.63 8.67 18.51
N GLY A 573 7.71 9.12 17.90
CA GLY A 573 7.97 8.98 16.46
C GLY A 573 9.24 8.17 16.18
N PRO A 574 9.72 8.17 14.93
CA PRO A 574 10.98 7.53 14.57
C PRO A 574 12.15 8.21 15.27
N PRO A 575 13.30 7.52 15.43
CA PRO A 575 14.47 8.07 16.10
C PRO A 575 15.03 9.27 15.33
N ASN A 576 14.74 10.48 15.82
CA ASN A 576 15.30 11.74 15.31
C ASN A 576 16.28 12.33 16.35
N ILE A 577 17.11 13.28 15.92
CA ILE A 577 18.38 13.73 16.53
C ILE A 577 18.25 14.32 17.96
N GLU A 578 17.04 14.43 18.51
CA GLU A 578 16.76 14.96 19.86
C GLU A 578 16.57 13.88 20.96
N GLY A 579 17.14 12.69 20.78
CA GLY A 579 17.42 11.78 21.90
C GLY A 579 16.29 10.85 22.34
N GLU A 580 15.09 10.90 21.76
CA GLU A 580 14.08 9.86 21.96
C GLU A 580 14.28 8.68 20.99
N VAL A 581 14.59 7.52 21.56
CA VAL A 581 14.64 6.26 20.82
C VAL A 581 13.20 5.84 20.52
N GLY A 582 12.84 5.73 19.24
CA GLY A 582 11.54 5.22 18.76
C GLY A 582 11.35 3.72 19.00
N VAL A 583 11.63 3.22 20.20
CA VAL A 583 11.45 1.82 20.63
C VAL A 583 10.50 1.78 21.82
N PHE A 584 9.57 0.83 21.82
CA PHE A 584 8.55 0.71 22.87
C PHE A 584 8.08 -0.73 23.09
N GLY A 585 7.39 -0.97 24.21
CA GLY A 585 6.83 -2.28 24.58
C GLY A 585 7.80 -3.15 25.40
N GLU A 586 9.02 -2.70 25.62
CA GLU A 586 10.08 -3.34 26.39
C GLU A 586 9.70 -3.62 27.84
N VAL A 587 8.88 -2.77 28.46
CA VAL A 587 8.49 -2.89 29.88
C VAL A 587 7.79 -4.22 30.16
N ALA A 588 6.85 -4.64 29.31
CA ALA A 588 6.13 -5.90 29.51
C ALA A 588 7.07 -7.12 29.38
N VAL A 589 7.96 -7.10 28.38
CA VAL A 589 8.92 -8.19 28.18
C VAL A 589 9.93 -8.26 29.32
N LEU A 590 10.53 -7.13 29.71
CA LEU A 590 11.57 -7.07 30.72
C LEU A 590 11.03 -7.33 32.12
N SER A 591 9.85 -6.83 32.47
CA SER A 591 9.23 -7.13 33.77
C SER A 591 8.98 -8.62 33.95
N LYS A 592 8.66 -9.35 32.87
CA LYS A 592 8.51 -10.82 32.90
C LYS A 592 9.84 -11.56 33.02
N LEU A 593 10.92 -11.04 32.43
CA LEU A 593 12.23 -11.69 32.43
C LEU A 593 13.07 -11.37 33.68
N TYR A 594 12.92 -10.16 34.21
CA TYR A 594 13.76 -9.57 35.26
C TYR A 594 12.89 -8.92 36.35
N GLU A 595 11.87 -9.64 36.82
CA GLU A 595 10.87 -9.16 37.78
C GLU A 595 11.50 -8.52 39.02
N SER A 596 12.52 -9.16 39.61
CA SER A 596 13.18 -8.68 40.82
C SER A 596 13.89 -7.33 40.63
N GLU A 597 14.27 -6.98 39.40
CA GLU A 597 14.97 -5.73 39.08
C GLU A 597 14.02 -4.56 38.81
N LEU A 598 12.73 -4.81 38.58
CA LEU A 598 11.70 -3.79 38.29
C LEU A 598 10.54 -3.80 39.30
N ALA A 599 10.66 -4.57 40.38
CA ALA A 599 9.58 -4.83 41.32
C ALA A 599 9.05 -3.56 42.00
N ASP A 600 9.94 -2.68 42.43
CA ASP A 600 9.59 -1.44 43.15
C ASP A 600 8.76 -0.50 42.26
N GLU A 601 9.19 -0.31 41.00
CA GLU A 601 8.49 0.51 40.02
C GLU A 601 7.13 -0.08 39.61
N LEU A 602 7.04 -1.41 39.45
CA LEU A 602 5.78 -2.10 39.13
C LEU A 602 4.77 -2.01 40.27
N GLN A 603 5.24 -2.14 41.51
CA GLN A 603 4.40 -1.99 42.70
C GLN A 603 3.84 -0.57 42.82
N ALA A 604 4.63 0.46 42.51
CA ALA A 604 4.18 1.85 42.53
C ALA A 604 3.03 2.13 41.55
N LEU A 605 2.96 1.38 40.44
CA LEU A 605 1.92 1.51 39.41
C LEU A 605 0.81 0.45 39.51
N ASN A 606 0.90 -0.48 40.46
CA ASN A 606 -0.05 -1.59 40.65
C ASN A 606 -0.24 -2.48 39.41
N PHE A 607 0.85 -2.78 38.68
CA PHE A 607 0.84 -3.72 37.55
C PHE A 607 1.56 -5.03 37.89
N ALA A 608 1.04 -6.15 37.37
CA ALA A 608 1.74 -7.42 37.43
C ALA A 608 2.82 -7.51 36.32
N PRO A 609 3.88 -8.31 36.54
CA PRO A 609 4.91 -8.56 35.54
C PRO A 609 4.33 -9.13 34.23
N GLY A 610 4.89 -8.74 33.08
CA GLY A 610 4.46 -9.25 31.78
C GLY A 610 3.26 -8.52 31.16
N ILE A 611 2.72 -7.51 31.83
CA ILE A 611 1.54 -6.77 31.38
C ILE A 611 1.93 -5.45 30.70
N ARG A 612 1.19 -5.07 29.65
CA ARG A 612 1.27 -3.75 29.02
C ARG A 612 0.75 -2.69 30.00
N THR A 613 1.64 -1.81 30.43
CA THR A 613 1.34 -0.75 31.41
C THR A 613 0.64 0.46 30.81
N SER A 614 0.41 0.50 29.50
CA SER A 614 -0.34 1.54 28.78
C SER A 614 -0.85 0.98 27.45
N SER A 615 -1.80 1.67 26.83
CA SER A 615 -2.27 1.41 25.47
C SER A 615 -1.42 2.18 24.48
N CYS A 616 -1.12 1.57 23.33
CA CYS A 616 -0.41 2.20 22.22
C CYS A 616 -1.28 2.16 20.96
N THR A 617 -1.48 3.32 20.33
CA THR A 617 -2.33 3.49 19.14
C THR A 617 -1.59 4.27 18.07
N ALA A 618 -1.68 3.83 16.82
CA ALA A 618 -1.11 4.57 15.70
C ALA A 618 -1.85 5.90 15.52
N LEU A 619 -1.12 7.02 15.43
CA LEU A 619 -1.69 8.32 15.09
C LEU A 619 -1.74 8.54 13.59
N ASP A 620 -0.80 7.92 12.89
CA ASP A 620 -0.70 7.94 11.44
C ASP A 620 -0.37 6.58 10.85
N HIS A 621 0.03 6.52 9.57
CA HIS A 621 0.47 5.27 8.97
C HIS A 621 1.81 4.87 9.58
N VAL A 622 1.77 3.84 10.42
CA VAL A 622 2.91 3.44 11.24
C VAL A 622 3.51 2.16 10.70
N GLU A 623 4.81 2.23 10.38
CA GLU A 623 5.61 1.06 10.02
C GLU A 623 6.48 0.70 11.23
N LEU A 624 6.35 -0.53 11.73
CA LEU A 624 7.12 -1.02 12.87
C LEU A 624 7.98 -2.22 12.50
N VAL A 625 9.10 -2.34 13.20
CA VAL A 625 9.79 -3.61 13.37
C VAL A 625 9.30 -4.24 14.67
N ARG A 626 8.62 -5.38 14.58
CA ARG A 626 8.19 -6.19 15.72
C ARG A 626 9.28 -7.21 16.04
N ILE A 627 9.80 -7.13 17.25
CA ILE A 627 10.85 -7.99 17.78
C ILE A 627 10.20 -8.96 18.78
N PRO A 628 10.19 -10.28 18.49
CA PRO A 628 9.74 -11.28 19.44
C PRO A 628 10.54 -11.25 20.74
N GLY A 629 9.87 -11.40 21.88
CA GLY A 629 10.47 -11.40 23.21
C GLY A 629 11.45 -12.55 23.42
N SER A 630 11.31 -13.65 22.67
CA SER A 630 12.29 -14.74 22.63
C SER A 630 13.67 -14.26 22.16
N ILE A 631 13.73 -13.34 21.20
CA ILE A 631 14.99 -12.75 20.71
C ILE A 631 15.55 -11.77 21.75
N ILE A 632 14.70 -10.95 22.37
CA ILE A 632 15.13 -10.05 23.45
C ILE A 632 15.73 -10.84 24.61
N ARG A 633 15.12 -11.98 24.97
CA ARG A 633 15.67 -12.89 25.99
C ARG A 633 17.04 -13.40 25.59
N GLU A 634 17.17 -13.99 24.40
CA GLU A 634 18.44 -14.50 23.86
C GLU A 634 19.55 -13.43 23.89
N LEU A 635 19.25 -12.21 23.43
CA LEU A 635 20.21 -11.10 23.39
C LEU A 635 20.57 -10.55 24.77
N THR A 636 19.61 -10.44 25.69
CA THR A 636 19.88 -9.92 27.05
C THR A 636 20.64 -10.92 27.93
N GLU A 637 20.48 -12.23 27.67
CA GLU A 637 21.31 -13.28 28.27
C GLU A 637 22.74 -13.27 27.72
N ALA A 638 22.91 -13.03 26.42
CA ALA A 638 24.21 -13.02 25.76
C ALA A 638 25.02 -11.72 25.96
N ASN A 639 24.34 -10.58 26.12
CA ASN A 639 24.97 -9.25 26.13
C ASN A 639 24.49 -8.40 27.33
N SER A 640 25.32 -8.35 28.37
CA SER A 640 25.02 -7.63 29.63
C SER A 640 24.88 -6.12 29.47
N GLU A 641 25.59 -5.49 28.52
CA GLU A 641 25.48 -4.05 28.27
C GLU A 641 24.15 -3.71 27.59
N PHE A 642 23.73 -4.54 26.63
CA PHE A 642 22.42 -4.45 26.01
C PHE A 642 21.29 -4.63 27.03
N ARG A 643 21.39 -5.63 27.91
CA ARG A 643 20.45 -5.84 29.02
C ARG A 643 20.34 -4.61 29.92
N LYS A 644 21.47 -4.07 30.37
CA LYS A 644 21.49 -2.89 31.24
C LYS A 644 20.80 -1.70 30.56
N THR A 645 21.13 -1.43 29.29
CA THR A 645 20.53 -0.34 28.53
C THR A 645 19.00 -0.45 28.44
N LEU A 646 18.49 -1.67 28.23
CA LEU A 646 17.06 -1.95 28.19
C LEU A 646 16.37 -1.77 29.56
N LEU A 647 17.00 -2.23 30.64
CA LEU A 647 16.48 -2.10 32.00
C LEU A 647 16.45 -0.64 32.46
N ASP A 648 17.56 0.10 32.29
CA ASP A 648 17.65 1.53 32.64
C ASP A 648 16.54 2.33 31.94
N ARG A 649 16.23 1.98 30.68
CA ARG A 649 15.13 2.57 29.93
C ARG A 649 13.76 2.19 30.48
N ALA A 650 13.51 0.92 30.78
CA ALA A 650 12.25 0.46 31.34
C ALA A 650 11.96 1.12 32.70
N GLU A 651 12.96 1.22 33.57
CA GLU A 651 12.91 1.93 34.85
C GLU A 651 12.55 3.40 34.66
N THR A 652 13.21 4.07 33.70
CA THR A 652 12.93 5.48 33.36
C THR A 652 11.48 5.67 32.90
N LEU A 653 10.96 4.77 32.05
CA LEU A 653 9.58 4.84 31.56
C LEU A 653 8.57 4.62 32.70
N LEU A 654 8.79 3.62 33.54
CA LEU A 654 7.90 3.34 34.68
C LEU A 654 7.88 4.51 35.67
N ARG A 655 9.03 5.09 36.01
CA ARG A 655 9.11 6.26 36.90
C ARG A 655 8.40 7.47 36.30
N ARG A 656 8.66 7.77 35.02
CA ARG A 656 7.98 8.86 34.29
C ARG A 656 6.45 8.70 34.36
N ASP A 657 5.96 7.49 34.18
CA ASP A 657 4.52 7.20 34.18
C ASP A 657 3.90 7.19 35.59
N ALA A 658 4.71 7.10 36.65
CA ALA A 658 4.27 7.18 38.05
C ALA A 658 4.20 8.61 38.60
N THR A 659 5.03 9.53 38.10
CA THR A 659 5.21 10.88 38.69
C THR A 659 4.44 12.01 38.01
N ARG A 660 3.65 11.74 36.96
CA ARG A 660 3.12 12.79 36.09
C ARG A 660 1.79 13.38 36.58
N ASP A 661 1.81 14.67 36.91
CA ASP A 661 0.65 15.46 37.32
C ASP A 661 -0.07 16.11 36.11
N VAL A 662 -1.39 16.33 36.23
CA VAL A 662 -2.37 16.46 35.12
C VAL A 662 -2.31 17.80 34.35
N SER A 663 -1.53 18.78 34.80
CA SER A 663 -1.68 20.19 34.39
C SER A 663 -0.74 20.71 33.29
N GLU A 664 0.41 20.09 33.01
CA GLU A 664 1.45 20.68 32.13
C GLU A 664 1.29 20.38 30.63
N ASN A 665 0.29 19.60 30.21
CA ASN A 665 0.28 18.95 28.90
C ASN A 665 -0.67 19.55 27.85
N THR A 666 -1.44 20.60 28.13
CA THR A 666 -2.49 21.07 27.19
C THR A 666 -1.92 21.58 25.87
N LEU A 667 -0.81 22.32 25.88
CA LEU A 667 -0.22 22.89 24.67
C LEU A 667 0.44 21.82 23.78
N LYS A 668 1.16 20.86 24.39
CA LYS A 668 1.72 19.69 23.69
C LYS A 668 0.65 18.71 23.22
N ALA A 669 -0.42 18.50 24.00
CA ALA A 669 -1.56 17.69 23.59
C ALA A 669 -2.30 18.33 22.42
N ASN A 670 -2.53 19.65 22.45
CA ASN A 670 -3.11 20.39 21.33
C ASN A 670 -2.21 20.33 20.09
N PHE A 671 -0.89 20.50 20.25
CA PHE A 671 0.08 20.38 19.16
C PHE A 671 -0.03 19.03 18.43
N VAL A 672 -0.14 17.93 19.18
CA VAL A 672 -0.20 16.59 18.59
C VAL A 672 -1.59 16.24 18.06
N THR A 673 -2.65 16.49 18.84
CA THR A 673 -4.04 16.25 18.39
C THR A 673 -4.39 17.04 17.13
N GLN A 674 -3.76 18.18 16.90
CA GLN A 674 -3.97 19.02 15.73
C GLN A 674 -3.01 18.72 14.55
N GLY A 675 -2.16 17.69 14.70
CA GLY A 675 -1.26 17.18 13.66
C GLY A 675 -0.11 18.14 13.31
N LEU A 676 0.23 19.09 14.19
CA LEU A 676 1.24 20.10 13.92
C LEU A 676 2.66 19.52 13.93
N TYR A 677 2.90 18.42 14.66
CA TYR A 677 4.15 17.66 14.64
C TYR A 677 4.55 17.18 13.23
N ASN A 678 3.56 16.91 12.38
CA ASN A 678 3.79 16.42 11.03
C ASN A 678 4.11 17.59 10.06
N ALA A 679 3.88 18.84 10.43
CA ALA A 679 3.93 19.97 9.51
C ALA A 679 5.34 20.57 9.37
N GLN A 680 5.85 20.60 8.14
CA GLN A 680 7.16 21.19 7.84
C GLN A 680 7.08 22.64 7.33
N SER A 681 5.94 23.06 6.77
CA SER A 681 5.74 24.41 6.24
C SER A 681 4.27 24.83 6.36
N LEU A 682 3.85 25.24 7.55
CA LEU A 682 2.54 25.82 7.84
C LEU A 682 2.46 27.24 7.31
N LEU A 683 1.35 27.60 6.67
CA LEU A 683 0.98 29.01 6.53
C LEU A 683 0.27 29.46 7.81
N VAL A 684 0.91 30.35 8.55
CA VAL A 684 0.41 30.87 9.80
C VAL A 684 0.08 32.35 9.65
N LEU A 685 -1.10 32.75 10.11
CA LEU A 685 -1.52 34.13 10.20
C LEU A 685 -1.57 34.56 11.67
N ASP A 686 -0.83 35.59 12.05
CA ASP A 686 -0.96 36.26 13.35
C ASP A 686 -2.26 37.06 13.37
N LEU A 687 -3.22 36.65 14.22
CA LEU A 687 -4.53 37.27 14.27
C LEU A 687 -4.53 38.65 14.94
N GLU A 688 -3.48 39.01 15.68
CA GLU A 688 -3.32 40.35 16.25
C GLU A 688 -2.87 41.35 15.18
N SER A 689 -1.98 40.92 14.29
CA SER A 689 -1.42 41.74 13.21
C SER A 689 -2.28 41.71 11.94
N CYS A 690 -3.10 40.68 11.75
CA CYS A 690 -3.89 40.50 10.53
C CYS A 690 -5.14 41.40 10.50
N THR A 691 -5.16 42.34 9.55
CA THR A 691 -6.32 43.23 9.30
C THR A 691 -7.38 42.64 8.37
N ARG A 692 -7.19 41.41 7.90
CA ARG A 692 -8.08 40.73 6.93
C ARG A 692 -8.32 41.51 5.62
N CYS A 693 -7.27 42.14 5.09
CA CYS A 693 -7.31 42.90 3.83
C CYS A 693 -7.32 42.07 2.53
N ASP A 694 -7.27 40.74 2.63
CA ASP A 694 -7.38 39.75 1.53
C ASP A 694 -6.23 39.71 0.51
N GLU A 695 -5.20 40.54 0.67
CA GLU A 695 -4.05 40.58 -0.25
C GLU A 695 -3.31 39.24 -0.38
N CYS A 696 -3.22 38.46 0.71
CA CYS A 696 -2.63 37.12 0.67
C CYS A 696 -3.41 36.13 -0.21
N SER A 697 -4.74 36.23 -0.27
CA SER A 697 -5.59 35.37 -1.09
C SER A 697 -5.61 35.84 -2.54
N LYS A 698 -5.69 37.15 -2.78
CA LYS A 698 -5.62 37.73 -4.14
C LYS A 698 -4.30 37.41 -4.82
N ALA A 699 -3.18 37.65 -4.14
CA ALA A 699 -1.86 37.35 -4.67
C ALA A 699 -1.64 35.85 -4.93
N CYS A 700 -2.34 34.97 -4.21
CA CYS A 700 -2.34 33.54 -4.50
C CYS A 700 -3.14 33.23 -5.77
N ALA A 701 -4.35 33.76 -5.91
CA ALA A 701 -5.16 33.56 -7.11
C ALA A 701 -4.47 34.11 -8.37
N ASP A 702 -3.90 35.32 -8.31
CA ASP A 702 -3.20 35.96 -9.43
C ASP A 702 -1.99 35.15 -9.90
N ALA A 703 -1.34 34.42 -8.98
CA ALA A 703 -0.22 33.54 -9.27
C ALA A 703 -0.62 32.18 -9.86
N HIS A 704 -1.89 31.82 -9.81
CA HIS A 704 -2.39 30.47 -10.12
C HIS A 704 -3.71 30.52 -10.91
N ASP A 705 -3.71 31.24 -12.04
CA ASP A 705 -4.81 31.27 -13.02
C ASP A 705 -6.18 31.63 -12.44
N GLY A 706 -6.19 32.53 -11.44
CA GLY A 706 -7.39 32.96 -10.73
C GLY A 706 -7.89 32.00 -9.65
N GLN A 707 -7.20 30.88 -9.42
CA GLN A 707 -7.56 29.89 -8.41
C GLN A 707 -6.69 30.03 -7.16
N THR A 708 -7.27 30.51 -6.06
CA THR A 708 -6.55 30.56 -4.78
C THR A 708 -6.32 29.15 -4.22
N ARG A 709 -5.06 28.82 -3.91
CA ARG A 709 -4.65 27.59 -3.21
C ARG A 709 -4.56 27.78 -1.68
N LEU A 710 -5.18 28.86 -1.20
CA LEU A 710 -5.22 29.31 0.19
C LEU A 710 -6.67 29.59 0.57
N VAL A 711 -7.10 29.01 1.68
CA VAL A 711 -8.32 29.42 2.40
C VAL A 711 -7.92 29.90 3.80
N ARG A 712 -8.35 31.10 4.18
CA ARG A 712 -8.06 31.70 5.51
C ARG A 712 -9.01 31.18 6.60
N GLU A 713 -9.25 29.89 6.55
CA GLU A 713 -9.92 29.13 7.58
C GLU A 713 -8.94 28.08 8.08
N GLY A 714 -9.27 27.42 9.17
CA GLY A 714 -8.44 26.36 9.70
C GLY A 714 -8.27 26.49 11.20
N LEU A 715 -7.16 25.93 11.66
CA LEU A 715 -6.93 25.66 13.06
C LEU A 715 -6.47 26.93 13.78
N ARG A 716 -7.10 27.22 14.92
CA ARG A 716 -6.59 28.24 15.84
C ARG A 716 -5.68 27.59 16.87
N PHE A 717 -4.48 28.12 16.98
CA PHE A 717 -3.48 27.74 17.96
C PHE A 717 -3.05 28.99 18.69
N GLU A 718 -3.66 29.22 19.86
CA GLU A 718 -3.63 30.52 20.57
C GLU A 718 -4.04 31.68 19.64
N ASN A 719 -3.21 32.72 19.52
CA ASN A 719 -3.47 33.91 18.71
C ASN A 719 -3.13 33.72 17.22
N PHE A 720 -2.75 32.51 16.81
CA PHE A 720 -2.40 32.20 15.43
C PHE A 720 -3.49 31.38 14.74
N LEU A 721 -3.73 31.70 13.47
CA LEU A 721 -4.51 30.87 12.55
C LEU A 721 -3.56 30.11 11.64
N VAL A 722 -3.56 28.78 11.77
CA VAL A 722 -2.96 27.88 10.80
C VAL A 722 -3.95 27.74 9.64
N ALA A 723 -3.68 28.48 8.56
CA ALA A 723 -4.56 28.56 7.41
C ALA A 723 -4.58 27.24 6.61
N THR A 724 -5.71 26.93 6.00
CA THR A 724 -5.89 25.81 5.07
C THR A 724 -5.05 26.07 3.82
N SER A 725 -3.86 25.49 3.85
CA SER A 725 -2.86 25.48 2.81
C SER A 725 -1.95 24.29 3.07
N CYS A 726 -1.35 23.71 2.02
CA CYS A 726 -0.45 22.56 2.16
C CYS A 726 0.58 22.80 3.27
N ARG A 727 0.66 21.84 4.20
CA ARG A 727 1.58 21.87 5.36
C ARG A 727 2.95 21.24 5.03
N SER A 728 3.12 20.70 3.82
CA SER A 728 4.28 19.90 3.40
C SER A 728 4.65 18.85 4.44
N CYS A 729 3.67 18.02 4.78
CA CYS A 729 3.79 17.06 5.88
C CYS A 729 5.02 16.14 5.73
N THR A 730 5.59 15.72 6.85
CA THR A 730 6.61 14.66 6.91
C THR A 730 6.07 13.35 6.39
N ASP A 731 4.87 12.97 6.83
CA ASP A 731 4.07 11.93 6.21
C ASP A 731 2.90 12.54 5.43
N PRO A 732 3.01 12.66 4.09
CA PRO A 732 1.98 13.26 3.25
C PRO A 732 0.94 12.22 2.83
N TYR A 733 -0.11 12.05 3.64
CA TYR A 733 -1.25 11.18 3.34
C TYR A 733 -1.90 11.40 1.97
N CYS A 734 -1.87 12.63 1.49
CA CYS A 734 -2.40 12.98 0.18
C CYS A 734 -1.74 12.20 -0.97
N LEU A 735 -0.51 11.69 -0.80
CA LEU A 735 0.16 10.87 -1.81
C LEU A 735 -0.33 9.41 -1.80
N VAL A 736 -1.06 8.96 -0.77
CA VAL A 736 -1.55 7.58 -0.72
C VAL A 736 -2.62 7.38 -1.79
N GLY A 737 -2.47 6.30 -2.56
CA GLY A 737 -3.56 5.77 -3.37
C GLY A 737 -3.85 6.53 -4.65
N CYS A 738 -2.97 7.45 -5.09
CA CYS A 738 -3.11 8.05 -6.42
C CYS A 738 -2.93 6.97 -7.50
N PRO A 739 -3.98 6.63 -8.27
CA PRO A 739 -3.94 5.48 -9.18
C PRO A 739 -3.06 5.72 -10.41
N VAL A 740 -2.78 6.99 -10.74
CA VAL A 740 -2.05 7.42 -11.93
C VAL A 740 -0.76 8.17 -11.57
N ASN A 741 -0.36 8.13 -10.30
CA ASN A 741 0.83 8.83 -9.79
C ASN A 741 0.88 10.32 -10.20
N ALA A 742 -0.28 10.99 -10.26
CA ALA A 742 -0.41 12.40 -10.63
C ALA A 742 -0.08 13.35 -9.49
N ILE A 743 0.05 12.86 -8.26
CA ILE A 743 0.48 13.65 -7.11
C ILE A 743 1.74 13.04 -6.54
N PHE A 744 2.79 13.85 -6.36
CA PHE A 744 4.05 13.42 -5.78
C PHE A 744 4.73 14.57 -5.05
N ARG A 745 5.85 14.25 -4.39
CA ARG A 745 6.68 15.22 -3.68
C ARG A 745 7.95 15.51 -4.47
N GLU A 746 8.25 16.77 -4.73
CA GLU A 746 9.43 17.20 -5.50
C GLU A 746 10.35 18.12 -4.68
N GLY A 747 11.67 17.98 -4.89
CA GLY A 747 12.70 18.78 -4.25
C GLY A 747 12.62 18.79 -2.72
N ASP A 748 12.85 19.96 -2.11
CA ASP A 748 12.89 20.15 -0.66
C ASP A 748 11.49 20.37 -0.04
N LYS A 749 10.51 19.48 -0.32
CA LYS A 749 9.22 19.28 0.40
C LYS A 749 7.91 19.67 -0.32
N GLU A 750 7.94 19.99 -1.60
CA GLU A 750 6.78 20.50 -2.35
C GLU A 750 5.84 19.37 -2.78
N ILE A 751 4.52 19.58 -2.71
CA ILE A 751 3.53 18.65 -3.26
C ILE A 751 3.10 19.18 -4.62
N VAL A 752 3.34 18.40 -5.66
CA VAL A 752 3.03 18.73 -7.06
C VAL A 752 1.87 17.85 -7.53
N ILE A 753 0.94 18.42 -8.29
CA ILE A 753 -0.17 17.70 -8.93
C ILE A 753 -0.15 17.96 -10.43
N GLU A 754 0.17 16.92 -11.19
CA GLU A 754 0.31 16.93 -12.64
C GLU A 754 -1.01 16.97 -13.42
N ASP A 755 -0.90 17.30 -14.69
CA ASP A 755 -2.03 17.43 -15.62
C ASP A 755 -2.77 16.12 -15.90
N HIS A 756 -2.11 14.97 -15.73
CA HIS A 756 -2.76 13.65 -15.87
C HIS A 756 -3.57 13.23 -14.63
N CYS A 757 -3.87 14.16 -13.72
CA CYS A 757 -4.79 13.92 -12.61
C CYS A 757 -6.19 13.60 -13.12
N ILE A 758 -6.68 12.39 -12.84
CA ILE A 758 -8.01 11.91 -13.27
C ILE A 758 -9.17 12.36 -12.36
N GLY A 759 -8.91 13.22 -11.37
CA GLY A 759 -9.98 13.78 -10.55
C GLY A 759 -10.59 12.86 -9.49
N CYS A 760 -9.95 11.73 -9.17
CA CYS A 760 -10.54 10.72 -8.27
C CYS A 760 -10.81 11.20 -6.83
N GLY A 761 -10.28 12.34 -6.41
CA GLY A 761 -10.53 12.90 -5.08
C GLY A 761 -9.82 12.19 -3.92
N GLN A 762 -9.19 11.02 -4.14
CA GLN A 762 -8.55 10.25 -3.06
C GLN A 762 -7.53 11.08 -2.25
N CYS A 763 -6.72 11.89 -2.93
CA CYS A 763 -5.77 12.77 -2.26
C CYS A 763 -6.45 13.83 -1.38
N ALA A 764 -7.61 14.33 -1.79
CA ALA A 764 -8.43 15.27 -1.02
C ALA A 764 -9.04 14.60 0.21
N THR A 765 -9.64 13.41 0.04
CA THR A 765 -10.16 12.60 1.14
C THR A 765 -9.06 12.21 2.14
N ASN A 766 -7.89 11.85 1.63
CA ASN A 766 -6.75 11.44 2.46
C ASN A 766 -6.08 12.62 3.17
N CYS A 767 -6.31 13.87 2.77
CA CYS A 767 -5.70 15.00 3.46
C CYS A 767 -6.47 15.27 4.76
N PRO A 768 -5.94 14.92 5.95
CA PRO A 768 -6.69 15.09 7.21
C PRO A 768 -6.91 16.57 7.57
N TYR A 769 -6.24 17.47 6.84
CA TYR A 769 -6.25 18.90 7.06
C TYR A 769 -7.06 19.67 6.01
N GLY A 770 -7.66 18.98 5.03
CA GLY A 770 -8.46 19.62 3.97
C GLY A 770 -7.68 20.55 3.04
N ASN A 771 -6.37 20.33 2.88
CA ASN A 771 -5.48 21.22 2.11
C ASN A 771 -5.41 20.91 0.61
N ILE A 772 -6.27 20.01 0.11
CA ILE A 772 -6.38 19.69 -1.30
C ILE A 772 -7.80 20.02 -1.75
N THR A 773 -7.89 20.83 -2.79
CA THR A 773 -9.16 21.29 -3.34
C THR A 773 -9.39 20.66 -4.70
N MET A 774 -10.60 20.18 -4.93
CA MET A 774 -11.05 19.67 -6.23
C MET A 774 -11.71 20.81 -7.01
N TYR A 775 -11.16 21.15 -8.17
CA TYR A 775 -11.74 22.14 -9.08
C TYR A 775 -12.24 21.49 -10.35
N GLY A 776 -13.38 21.98 -10.85
CA GLY A 776 -13.89 21.59 -12.15
C GLY A 776 -13.02 22.17 -13.27
N HIS A 777 -12.51 21.30 -14.12
CA HIS A 777 -11.85 21.64 -15.37
C HIS A 777 -12.68 21.10 -16.55
N GLN A 778 -12.78 21.88 -17.62
CA GLN A 778 -13.46 21.43 -18.83
C GLN A 778 -12.64 20.31 -19.49
N ASP A 779 -13.27 19.16 -19.71
CA ASP A 779 -12.64 17.96 -20.25
C ASP A 779 -13.49 17.42 -21.40
N GLY A 780 -13.29 18.00 -22.59
CA GLY A 780 -14.01 17.61 -23.80
C GLY A 780 -15.46 18.08 -23.86
N TYR A 781 -16.22 17.42 -24.74
CA TYR A 781 -17.63 17.74 -25.01
C TYR A 781 -18.44 16.46 -25.20
N ARG A 782 -19.64 16.39 -24.61
CA ARG A 782 -20.65 15.40 -24.97
C ARG A 782 -21.51 15.94 -26.11
N GLN A 783 -21.93 15.06 -27.02
CA GLN A 783 -22.93 15.39 -28.03
C GLN A 783 -24.33 15.03 -27.52
N GLU A 784 -25.21 16.02 -27.47
CA GLU A 784 -26.63 15.83 -27.20
C GLU A 784 -27.40 16.39 -28.41
N GLY A 785 -27.77 15.49 -29.33
CA GLY A 785 -28.24 15.88 -30.67
C GLY A 785 -27.15 16.66 -31.44
N ASN A 786 -27.46 17.89 -31.85
CA ASN A 786 -26.50 18.78 -32.51
C ASN A 786 -25.71 19.68 -31.54
N GLN A 787 -25.95 19.59 -30.23
CA GLN A 787 -25.29 20.45 -29.24
C GLN A 787 -24.07 19.75 -28.64
N LYS A 788 -22.95 20.47 -28.58
CA LYS A 788 -21.74 20.06 -27.84
C LYS A 788 -21.80 20.68 -26.46
N ILE A 789 -22.01 19.88 -25.44
CA ILE A 789 -22.07 20.32 -24.04
C ILE A 789 -20.71 20.02 -23.38
N PRO A 790 -20.04 21.01 -22.77
CA PRO A 790 -18.76 20.78 -22.11
C PRO A 790 -18.95 19.82 -20.94
N VAL A 791 -18.11 18.79 -20.86
CA VAL A 791 -18.04 17.91 -19.69
C VAL A 791 -17.04 18.53 -18.72
N VAL A 792 -17.39 18.61 -17.44
CA VAL A 792 -16.50 19.15 -16.40
C VAL A 792 -16.01 17.98 -15.56
N ARG A 793 -14.69 17.71 -15.58
CA ARG A 793 -14.07 16.76 -14.66
C ARG A 793 -13.40 17.49 -13.51
N GLN A 794 -13.39 16.86 -12.34
CA GLN A 794 -12.67 17.40 -11.19
C GLN A 794 -11.16 17.20 -11.38
N ARG A 795 -10.36 18.13 -10.87
CA ARG A 795 -8.90 18.00 -10.76
C ARG A 795 -8.46 18.48 -9.40
N ALA A 796 -7.57 17.72 -8.78
CA ALA A 796 -6.99 18.09 -7.50
C ALA A 796 -5.97 19.23 -7.65
N THR A 797 -5.96 20.14 -6.70
CA THR A 797 -4.97 21.22 -6.61
C THR A 797 -4.54 21.41 -5.16
N THR A 798 -3.31 21.87 -4.96
CA THR A 798 -2.79 22.18 -3.62
C THR A 798 -1.73 23.26 -3.70
N CYS A 799 -1.44 23.90 -2.56
CA CYS A 799 -0.40 24.90 -2.49
C CYS A 799 0.98 24.28 -2.74
N ASP A 800 1.68 24.81 -3.73
CA ASP A 800 3.03 24.45 -4.17
C ASP A 800 4.10 25.41 -3.58
N GLN A 801 3.70 26.26 -2.63
CA GLN A 801 4.53 27.31 -2.05
C GLN A 801 5.11 28.30 -3.08
N CYS A 802 4.46 28.46 -4.24
CA CYS A 802 4.87 29.34 -5.34
C CYS A 802 6.31 29.09 -5.82
N LYS A 803 6.81 27.86 -5.70
CA LYS A 803 8.23 27.57 -5.97
C LYS A 803 8.59 27.72 -7.45
N SER A 804 7.66 27.43 -8.35
CA SER A 804 7.76 27.69 -9.79
C SER A 804 8.02 29.17 -10.14
N ILE A 805 7.59 30.09 -9.27
CA ILE A 805 7.71 31.55 -9.47
C ILE A 805 9.00 32.09 -8.81
N GLY A 806 9.61 31.33 -7.88
CA GLY A 806 10.81 31.69 -7.14
C GLY A 806 10.59 32.75 -6.05
N GLY A 807 11.42 32.70 -5.00
CA GLY A 807 11.37 33.66 -3.89
C GLY A 807 10.36 33.31 -2.79
N THR A 808 9.98 34.30 -1.98
CA THR A 808 9.01 34.14 -0.89
C THR A 808 7.61 33.86 -1.45
N PRO A 809 6.84 32.89 -0.90
CA PRO A 809 5.48 32.61 -1.35
C PRO A 809 4.63 33.87 -1.43
N ARG A 810 3.84 34.02 -2.50
CA ARG A 810 3.11 35.26 -2.79
C ARG A 810 2.14 35.66 -1.68
N CYS A 811 1.52 34.68 -1.02
CA CYS A 811 0.64 34.93 0.12
C CYS A 811 1.35 35.56 1.33
N VAL A 812 2.64 35.28 1.53
CA VAL A 812 3.48 35.89 2.58
C VAL A 812 4.00 37.24 2.10
N TYR A 813 4.57 37.28 0.89
CA TYR A 813 5.14 38.49 0.30
C TYR A 813 4.12 39.63 0.19
N ALA A 814 2.88 39.32 -0.16
CA ALA A 814 1.82 40.31 -0.35
C ALA A 814 1.20 40.82 0.95
N CYS A 815 1.57 40.30 2.13
CA CYS A 815 0.99 40.73 3.39
C CYS A 815 1.54 42.11 3.80
N PRO A 816 0.72 43.19 3.80
CA PRO A 816 1.23 44.53 4.10
C PRO A 816 1.44 44.80 5.59
N HIS A 817 1.05 43.85 6.45
CA HIS A 817 1.12 43.96 7.91
C HIS A 817 2.10 42.94 8.51
N GLU A 818 2.89 42.27 7.66
CA GLU A 818 3.84 41.21 8.07
C GLU A 818 3.19 40.10 8.92
N ALA A 819 1.88 39.91 8.81
CA ALA A 819 1.10 39.01 9.65
C ALA A 819 1.11 37.55 9.16
N ALA A 820 1.69 37.26 7.99
CA ALA A 820 1.68 35.95 7.37
C ALA A 820 3.07 35.34 7.33
N TYR A 821 3.20 34.08 7.75
CA TYR A 821 4.49 33.38 7.86
C TYR A 821 4.42 31.96 7.32
N ARG A 822 5.55 31.45 6.83
CA ARG A 822 5.77 30.01 6.61
C ARG A 822 6.75 29.47 7.64
N MET A 823 6.33 28.47 8.42
CA MET A 823 7.15 27.90 9.50
C MET A 823 6.80 26.43 9.79
N SER A 824 7.68 25.68 10.45
CA SER A 824 7.34 24.33 10.94
C SER A 824 6.40 24.38 12.15
N GLY A 825 5.77 23.24 12.47
CA GLY A 825 4.97 23.14 13.70
C GLY A 825 5.79 23.41 14.96
N GLU A 826 7.03 22.95 15.02
CA GLU A 826 7.94 23.20 16.14
C GLU A 826 8.23 24.70 16.30
N GLN A 827 8.52 25.40 15.19
CA GLN A 827 8.73 26.85 15.20
C GLN A 827 7.50 27.61 15.71
N LEU A 828 6.30 27.20 15.30
CA LEU A 828 5.05 27.77 15.81
C LEU A 828 4.91 27.57 17.32
N THR A 829 5.23 26.38 17.80
CA THR A 829 5.15 26.03 19.23
C THR A 829 6.13 26.84 20.06
N THR A 830 7.37 27.00 19.58
CA THR A 830 8.38 27.86 20.20
C THR A 830 7.92 29.31 20.22
N MET A 831 7.41 29.83 19.11
CA MET A 831 6.93 31.21 19.01
C MET A 831 5.77 31.49 19.97
N VAL A 832 4.84 30.55 20.14
CA VAL A 832 3.75 30.66 21.13
C VAL A 832 4.28 30.60 22.56
N SER A 833 5.23 29.72 22.84
CA SER A 833 5.83 29.58 24.17
C SER A 833 6.62 30.81 24.59
N GLU A 834 7.35 31.43 23.66
CA GLU A 834 8.08 32.68 23.88
C GLU A 834 7.15 33.87 24.11
N ARG A 835 5.94 33.87 23.54
CA ARG A 835 4.96 34.96 23.69
C ARG A 835 4.14 34.86 24.99
N ASN A 836 4.03 33.65 25.54
CA ASN A 836 3.33 33.37 26.79
C ASN A 836 4.21 33.54 28.04
N ASN A 837 5.54 33.60 27.86
CA ASN A 837 6.51 33.94 28.89
C ASN A 837 6.83 35.45 28.84
#